data_AF-A0A480V5L5-F1
#
_entry.id   AF-A0A480V5L5-F1
#
_cell.length_a   1.000
_cell.length_b   1.000
_cell.length_c   1.000
_cell.angle_alpha   90.00
_cell.angle_beta   90.00
_cell.angle_gamma   90.00
#
_symmetry.space_group_name_H-M   'P 1'
#
loop_
_entity.id
_entity.type
_entity.pdbx_description
1 polymer ?
#
loop_
_entity_poly.entity_id
_entity_poly.type
_entity_poly.pdbx_seq_one_letter_code
_entity_poly.pdbx_strand_id
1 'polypeptide(L)'
;SKASISSDRRPLCSALPHLLARERGAFGDRGSAFPRREPDGRTREGSGRVEGPGRRERGVHPRPRGAGAQRAAEGRSSPRAEPGPGPSASRAEGDGKPPVPEESLLGRLFRSVAQTRAPTPRAHRRESAGPAAAGEGEVGEEGAAHPEARADGGGKGPGATWDTPSGSPLPSPTGERGRASGRSLPSSPASLGAGAAAQIISGCWHPATPLPMKYILVTGGVISGIGKGIIASSIGTILKSCGLRVTAIKIDPYINIDAGTFSPYEHGEVFVLNDGGEVDLDLGNYERFLDINLYKDNNITTGKIYQHVINKERRGDYLGKTVQVVPHITDAVQEWVMNQATVPVDGHKEEPQICVIELGGTIGDIEGMPFVEAFRQFQFKAKRENFCNIHVSLVPQPSATGEQKTKPTQNSVRALRGLGLSPDLIVCRSSTPIEMAVKEKISMFCHVKPEQVICIHDVSSTYRVPVLLEEQGIVKYFKERLDLPIGDSASNLLFKWRNMADRYERLQKTCSIALVGKYTKLRDCYASVFKALEHSALAINHKLNLMYIDSIDLEQTTETEDPVKFHEAWQKLCKADGVLVPGGFGIRGTLGKLQAISWARARKIPFLGVCLGMQLAVIEFARNCLNLKDADSTEFEPNARVPVVIDMPEHNPGNLGGTMRLGIRRTVFKTENSILRKLYGDVPFIEERHRHRYEVNPSLINQLEQNDLSFVGQDVDGERMEIIELANHPYFVGVQFHPEFSSRPMKPSPPYLGLLLAATGNLNAYLLRGCKLSSSDRYSDASDDSFSEPRIAELDIS
;
A
#
# COMPACT_ATOMS: atom_id res chain seq x y z
N SER A 1 -66.61 25.68 -13.05
CA SER A 1 -67.96 25.77 -13.65
C SER A 1 -68.24 24.50 -14.44
N LYS A 2 -69.39 23.83 -14.19
CA LYS A 2 -69.82 22.52 -14.77
C LYS A 2 -68.86 21.34 -14.44
N ALA A 3 -69.23 20.27 -13.73
CA ALA A 3 -70.34 19.29 -13.85
C ALA A 3 -69.98 18.08 -14.75
N SER A 4 -70.35 16.81 -14.46
CA SER A 4 -70.99 16.22 -13.26
C SER A 4 -71.18 14.68 -13.32
N ILE A 5 -71.08 14.00 -12.17
CA ILE A 5 -71.96 12.90 -11.65
C ILE A 5 -72.11 11.56 -12.42
N SER A 6 -71.75 10.45 -11.74
CA SER A 6 -72.59 9.25 -11.47
C SER A 6 -71.83 8.31 -10.49
N SER A 7 -72.20 8.09 -9.22
CA SER A 7 -73.39 7.41 -8.62
C SER A 7 -73.33 5.88 -8.70
N ASP A 8 -73.59 5.07 -7.66
CA ASP A 8 -73.91 5.35 -6.24
C ASP A 8 -73.82 4.09 -5.34
N ARG A 9 -73.71 4.28 -4.01
CA ARG A 9 -74.41 3.56 -2.89
C ARG A 9 -73.66 3.66 -1.54
N ARG A 10 -74.44 3.73 -0.46
CA ARG A 10 -74.05 3.88 0.97
C ARG A 10 -74.80 2.84 1.84
N PRO A 11 -74.97 2.99 3.19
CA PRO A 11 -74.11 3.48 4.28
C PRO A 11 -74.08 2.50 5.49
N LEU A 12 -73.37 2.81 6.59
CA LEU A 12 -73.83 2.56 7.98
C LEU A 12 -73.06 3.39 9.04
N CYS A 13 -73.60 3.46 10.26
CA CYS A 13 -73.31 4.43 11.35
C CYS A 13 -73.89 3.89 12.70
N SER A 14 -73.64 4.39 13.92
CA SER A 14 -72.70 5.35 14.55
C SER A 14 -73.06 5.46 16.06
N ALA A 15 -72.27 5.94 17.04
CA ALA A 15 -70.82 6.13 17.29
C ALA A 15 -70.65 6.72 18.73
N LEU A 16 -69.42 6.77 19.28
CA LEU A 16 -69.06 7.45 20.56
C LEU A 16 -69.71 6.83 21.85
N PRO A 17 -69.38 7.25 23.11
CA PRO A 17 -68.52 8.35 23.59
C PRO A 17 -67.42 7.98 24.63
N HIS A 18 -66.79 9.00 25.22
CA HIS A 18 -65.73 8.96 26.27
C HIS A 18 -66.26 9.17 27.72
N LEU A 19 -65.34 9.04 28.70
CA LEU A 19 -65.14 9.83 29.96
C LEU A 19 -65.34 9.17 31.36
N LEU A 20 -64.22 9.17 32.13
CA LEU A 20 -64.01 9.55 33.55
C LEU A 20 -64.65 8.83 34.77
N ALA A 21 -63.77 8.10 35.49
CA ALA A 21 -63.20 8.43 36.84
C ALA A 21 -63.92 8.16 38.19
N ARG A 22 -63.06 7.91 39.22
CA ARG A 22 -63.28 7.91 40.70
C ARG A 22 -64.09 6.71 41.28
N GLU A 23 -63.94 6.26 42.54
CA GLU A 23 -63.06 6.60 43.68
C GLU A 23 -62.94 5.45 44.74
N ARG A 24 -61.79 5.36 45.48
CA ARG A 24 -61.56 4.62 46.76
C ARG A 24 -61.66 3.07 46.74
N GLY A 25 -60.95 2.29 47.58
CA GLY A 25 -59.86 2.57 48.55
C GLY A 25 -59.53 1.34 49.46
N ALA A 26 -58.37 1.38 50.17
CA ALA A 26 -57.85 0.37 51.14
C ALA A 26 -57.44 -1.03 50.56
N PHE A 27 -56.47 -1.80 51.12
CA PHE A 27 -55.50 -1.66 52.24
C PHE A 27 -54.29 -2.60 51.95
N GLY A 28 -53.07 -2.35 52.48
CA GLY A 28 -52.06 -3.43 52.73
C GLY A 28 -50.69 -3.41 52.03
N ASP A 29 -49.75 -2.61 52.56
CA ASP A 29 -48.30 -2.89 52.77
C ASP A 29 -47.47 -3.77 51.77
N ARG A 30 -46.51 -3.15 51.03
CA ARG A 30 -45.04 -3.25 51.30
C ARG A 30 -44.13 -2.54 50.28
N GLY A 31 -43.32 -1.59 50.78
CA GLY A 31 -41.94 -1.25 50.34
C GLY A 31 -41.65 -0.83 48.88
N SER A 32 -41.24 0.43 48.67
CA SER A 32 -40.70 0.90 47.36
C SER A 32 -39.61 1.99 47.48
N ALA A 33 -38.67 1.96 46.51
CA ALA A 33 -37.79 3.05 46.01
C ALA A 33 -36.75 3.78 46.92
N PHE A 34 -35.50 3.82 46.41
CA PHE A 34 -34.65 5.00 46.03
C PHE A 34 -35.01 6.44 46.50
N PRO A 35 -34.07 7.45 46.45
CA PRO A 35 -32.59 7.43 46.23
C PRO A 35 -31.75 8.41 47.11
N ARG A 36 -30.41 8.45 46.89
CA ARG A 36 -29.41 9.56 47.12
C ARG A 36 -29.41 10.34 48.46
N ARG A 37 -28.27 10.33 49.19
CA ARG A 37 -27.46 11.54 49.52
C ARG A 37 -26.12 11.28 50.24
N GLU A 38 -25.38 12.37 50.53
CA GLU A 38 -24.05 12.41 51.16
C GLU A 38 -24.02 11.92 52.63
N PRO A 39 -22.83 11.56 53.16
CA PRO A 39 -22.56 11.52 54.60
C PRO A 39 -21.81 12.78 55.08
N ASP A 40 -22.32 13.48 56.10
CA ASP A 40 -21.54 14.38 56.96
C ASP A 40 -22.20 14.55 58.34
N GLY A 41 -21.42 14.99 59.35
CA GLY A 41 -21.96 15.66 60.54
C GLY A 41 -21.99 14.89 61.87
N ARG A 42 -20.88 14.96 62.64
CA ARG A 42 -20.84 15.08 64.11
C ARG A 42 -19.59 15.88 64.50
N THR A 43 -19.59 16.89 65.40
CA THR A 43 -20.67 17.46 66.23
C THR A 43 -20.33 18.91 66.65
N ARG A 44 -21.32 19.60 67.24
CA ARG A 44 -21.27 20.72 68.23
C ARG A 44 -19.99 20.83 69.07
N GLU A 45 -19.57 21.96 69.67
CA GLU A 45 -19.98 23.40 69.80
C GLU A 45 -18.76 24.15 70.41
N GLY A 46 -18.63 25.49 70.53
CA GLY A 46 -19.45 26.66 70.17
C GLY A 46 -18.92 27.95 70.87
N SER A 47 -19.25 29.16 70.35
CA SER A 47 -18.86 30.52 70.87
C SER A 47 -17.36 30.93 70.80
N GLY A 48 -17.06 32.25 70.74
CA GLY A 48 -15.68 32.76 71.00
C GLY A 48 -15.23 34.07 70.32
N ARG A 49 -14.53 34.94 71.08
CA ARG A 49 -14.11 36.33 70.75
C ARG A 49 -12.86 36.72 71.59
N VAL A 50 -11.97 37.68 71.26
CA VAL A 50 -11.70 38.48 70.03
C VAL A 50 -10.28 39.09 70.11
N GLU A 51 -9.72 39.59 68.99
CA GLU A 51 -8.49 40.44 68.90
C GLU A 51 -7.11 39.84 69.31
N GLY A 52 -6.02 40.57 69.00
CA GLY A 52 -4.59 40.25 69.25
C GLY A 52 -3.89 41.39 70.04
N PRO A 53 -2.66 41.89 69.74
CA PRO A 53 -1.55 41.39 68.89
C PRO A 53 -0.09 41.60 69.50
N GLY A 54 1.01 41.23 68.79
CA GLY A 54 2.42 41.63 69.09
C GLY A 54 3.50 40.62 68.59
N ARG A 55 4.57 40.95 67.84
CA ARG A 55 5.90 41.60 68.18
C ARG A 55 6.65 40.89 69.34
N ARG A 56 7.94 40.48 69.32
CA ARG A 56 9.22 40.86 68.62
C ARG A 56 10.18 39.61 68.52
N GLU A 57 11.46 39.55 68.05
CA GLU A 57 12.33 40.17 67.00
C GLU A 57 13.71 39.42 66.95
N ARG A 58 14.37 39.30 65.76
CA ARG A 58 15.83 38.96 65.48
C ARG A 58 16.33 37.53 65.86
N GLY A 59 17.35 36.93 65.18
CA GLY A 59 18.03 37.28 63.92
C GLY A 59 19.37 36.51 63.65
N VAL A 60 20.03 36.82 62.51
CA VAL A 60 21.47 36.59 62.17
C VAL A 60 21.92 35.22 61.55
N HIS A 61 22.89 35.31 60.61
CA HIS A 61 23.54 34.27 59.76
C HIS A 61 25.02 34.05 60.22
N PRO A 62 25.89 33.12 59.68
CA PRO A 62 26.06 32.73 58.26
C PRO A 62 26.54 31.25 57.99
N ARG A 63 27.08 30.99 56.77
CA ARG A 63 27.84 29.79 56.30
C ARG A 63 29.39 30.01 56.49
N PRO A 64 30.39 29.37 55.79
CA PRO A 64 30.46 28.15 54.93
C PRO A 64 31.75 27.27 55.15
N ARG A 65 32.10 26.39 54.17
CA ARG A 65 33.38 25.64 53.92
C ARG A 65 33.54 24.30 54.68
N GLY A 66 34.33 23.32 54.20
CA GLY A 66 35.16 23.27 52.98
C GLY A 66 35.79 21.89 52.64
N ALA A 67 36.52 21.85 51.52
CA ALA A 67 37.07 20.70 50.79
C ALA A 67 38.20 19.87 51.45
N GLY A 68 38.50 18.70 50.85
CA GLY A 68 39.72 17.88 51.08
C GLY A 68 39.81 16.66 50.13
N ALA A 69 41.01 16.26 49.69
CA ALA A 69 41.21 15.15 48.72
C ALA A 69 42.66 14.59 48.66
N GLN A 70 42.82 13.26 48.47
CA GLN A 70 44.00 12.46 48.03
C GLN A 70 43.56 10.97 47.96
N ARG A 71 43.98 10.04 47.06
CA ARG A 71 45.30 9.49 46.63
C ARG A 71 46.07 8.81 47.80
N ALA A 72 46.68 7.62 47.74
CA ALA A 72 46.69 6.42 46.85
C ALA A 72 47.33 5.24 47.69
N ALA A 73 47.74 4.02 47.26
CA ALA A 73 47.88 3.27 46.00
C ALA A 73 47.99 1.72 46.29
N GLU A 74 48.24 0.88 45.26
CA GLU A 74 48.77 -0.53 45.32
C GLU A 74 47.87 -1.62 45.99
N GLY A 75 48.00 -2.95 45.77
CA GLY A 75 48.88 -3.80 44.93
C GLY A 75 48.23 -5.18 44.60
N ARG A 76 48.92 -6.13 43.92
CA ARG A 76 48.30 -7.37 43.33
C ARG A 76 48.90 -8.74 43.78
N SER A 77 48.03 -9.71 44.12
CA SER A 77 48.14 -11.20 43.85
C SER A 77 46.97 -11.94 44.58
N SER A 78 46.10 -12.78 44.00
CA SER A 78 46.24 -14.06 43.25
C SER A 78 46.56 -15.30 44.12
N PRO A 79 46.04 -16.53 43.82
CA PRO A 79 44.69 -16.89 43.33
C PRO A 79 44.12 -18.26 43.87
N ARG A 80 42.95 -18.70 43.34
CA ARG A 80 42.43 -20.10 43.14
C ARG A 80 41.69 -20.91 44.25
N ALA A 81 40.79 -21.76 43.72
CA ALA A 81 40.30 -23.09 44.18
C ALA A 81 38.97 -23.24 44.96
N GLU A 82 37.93 -23.67 44.22
CA GLU A 82 36.80 -24.56 44.64
C GLU A 82 37.27 -26.05 44.65
N PRO A 83 36.50 -27.08 45.12
CA PRO A 83 35.03 -27.20 45.26
C PRO A 83 34.49 -27.85 46.58
N GLY A 84 33.17 -28.19 46.63
CA GLY A 84 32.44 -28.87 47.74
C GLY A 84 32.58 -30.42 47.78
N PRO A 85 31.58 -31.24 48.24
CA PRO A 85 30.14 -30.95 48.48
C PRO A 85 29.40 -31.65 49.68
N GLY A 86 28.15 -31.22 49.99
CA GLY A 86 27.05 -31.99 50.65
C GLY A 86 27.11 -32.24 52.18
N PRO A 87 26.10 -32.92 52.82
CA PRO A 87 24.77 -33.37 52.32
C PRO A 87 23.55 -33.14 53.29
N SER A 88 22.34 -33.54 52.84
CA SER A 88 21.08 -34.03 53.54
C SER A 88 20.84 -33.93 55.07
N ALA A 89 19.62 -33.89 55.64
CA ALA A 89 18.22 -33.67 55.19
C ALA A 89 17.21 -33.80 56.39
N SER A 90 15.95 -33.32 56.29
CA SER A 90 14.77 -33.78 57.10
C SER A 90 13.41 -33.21 56.61
N ARG A 91 12.28 -33.67 57.19
CA ARG A 91 10.85 -33.43 56.82
C ARG A 91 10.21 -32.27 57.63
N ALA A 92 8.94 -31.82 57.47
CA ALA A 92 7.72 -32.42 56.90
C ALA A 92 6.60 -31.42 56.45
N GLU A 93 5.67 -31.94 55.63
CA GLU A 93 4.21 -31.72 55.48
C GLU A 93 3.52 -30.33 55.55
N GLY A 94 2.56 -30.13 54.63
CA GLY A 94 1.59 -29.03 54.60
C GLY A 94 0.80 -28.97 53.27
N ASP A 95 -0.54 -29.05 53.31
CA ASP A 95 -1.42 -29.16 52.12
C ASP A 95 -1.68 -27.85 51.35
N GLY A 96 -1.94 -27.97 50.03
CA GLY A 96 -2.52 -26.87 49.23
C GLY A 96 -2.31 -26.97 47.70
N LYS A 97 -3.33 -27.38 46.94
CA LYS A 97 -3.31 -27.39 45.45
C LYS A 97 -3.67 -26.03 44.83
N PRO A 98 -2.98 -25.68 43.72
CA PRO A 98 -3.62 -25.09 42.53
C PRO A 98 -3.69 -26.10 41.34
N PRO A 99 -4.42 -25.80 40.25
CA PRO A 99 -4.61 -26.71 39.12
C PRO A 99 -3.49 -26.65 38.05
N VAL A 100 -3.45 -27.66 37.19
CA VAL A 100 -2.54 -27.82 36.05
C VAL A 100 -3.38 -27.86 34.75
N PRO A 101 -2.96 -27.22 33.64
CA PRO A 101 -3.62 -27.34 32.34
C PRO A 101 -3.24 -28.65 31.61
N GLU A 102 -4.15 -29.20 30.80
CA GLU A 102 -3.92 -30.46 30.08
C GLU A 102 -3.11 -30.31 28.79
N GLU A 103 -2.28 -31.31 28.45
CA GLU A 103 -1.55 -31.40 27.18
C GLU A 103 -2.16 -32.42 26.21
N SER A 104 -2.19 -32.01 24.92
CA SER A 104 -2.21 -32.81 23.68
C SER A 104 -2.62 -34.30 23.74
N LEU A 105 -3.82 -34.62 23.24
CA LEU A 105 -4.27 -35.98 23.00
C LEU A 105 -4.05 -36.39 21.52
N LEU A 106 -2.79 -36.63 21.13
CA LEU A 106 -2.43 -37.00 19.74
C LEU A 106 -1.33 -38.08 19.68
N GLY A 107 -1.61 -39.24 20.30
CA GLY A 107 -0.60 -40.28 20.52
C GLY A 107 -1.13 -41.70 20.73
N ARG A 108 -2.12 -42.16 19.95
CA ARG A 108 -2.58 -43.57 19.89
C ARG A 108 -3.55 -43.83 18.73
N LEU A 109 -3.08 -44.41 17.61
CA LEU A 109 -3.87 -45.26 16.69
C LEU A 109 -2.99 -45.86 15.57
N PHE A 110 -2.09 -46.80 15.90
CA PHE A 110 -1.34 -47.59 14.92
C PHE A 110 -0.91 -48.95 15.49
N ARG A 111 -1.67 -50.03 15.17
CA ARG A 111 -1.25 -51.45 14.98
C ARG A 111 -2.46 -52.39 15.03
N SER A 112 -2.32 -53.56 14.38
CA SER A 112 -3.34 -54.61 14.17
C SER A 112 -4.51 -54.18 13.24
N VAL A 113 -5.08 -55.03 12.38
CA VAL A 113 -4.93 -56.49 12.15
C VAL A 113 -4.68 -56.78 10.65
N ALA A 114 -4.14 -57.95 10.30
CA ALA A 114 -4.05 -58.46 8.92
C ALA A 114 -4.67 -59.87 8.81
N GLN A 115 -4.95 -60.32 7.56
CA GLN A 115 -5.53 -61.64 7.18
C GLN A 115 -7.04 -61.81 7.49
N THR A 116 -7.89 -62.52 6.73
CA THR A 116 -7.80 -63.14 5.38
C THR A 116 -9.20 -63.54 4.88
N ARG A 117 -9.49 -63.42 3.56
CA ARG A 117 -10.01 -64.49 2.65
C ARG A 117 -10.51 -63.92 1.30
N ALA A 118 -10.53 -64.77 0.26
CA ALA A 118 -10.99 -64.46 -1.10
C ALA A 118 -12.32 -65.20 -1.43
N PRO A 119 -12.91 -65.01 -2.64
CA PRO A 119 -12.62 -65.97 -3.71
C PRO A 119 -12.54 -65.40 -5.16
N THR A 120 -11.43 -65.72 -5.85
CA THR A 120 -11.26 -66.49 -7.13
C THR A 120 -12.40 -66.54 -8.23
N PRO A 121 -12.16 -67.04 -9.47
CA PRO A 121 -11.71 -66.19 -10.59
C PRO A 121 -12.39 -66.49 -11.97
N ARG A 122 -11.91 -65.87 -13.05
CA ARG A 122 -11.99 -66.40 -14.44
C ARG A 122 -10.75 -66.03 -15.25
N ALA A 123 -10.42 -66.78 -16.31
CA ALA A 123 -9.12 -66.74 -16.98
C ALA A 123 -9.19 -67.21 -18.45
N HIS A 124 -8.15 -66.93 -19.26
CA HIS A 124 -7.60 -67.87 -20.26
C HIS A 124 -6.23 -67.45 -20.84
N ARG A 125 -5.39 -68.48 -21.08
CA ARG A 125 -4.40 -68.79 -22.15
C ARG A 125 -3.71 -67.63 -22.94
N ARG A 126 -2.39 -67.58 -23.19
CA ARG A 126 -1.23 -68.54 -23.30
C ARG A 126 -0.99 -69.18 -24.69
N GLU A 127 0.27 -69.10 -25.15
CA GLU A 127 1.03 -69.88 -26.18
C GLU A 127 1.12 -69.47 -27.68
N SER A 128 2.32 -69.74 -28.26
CA SER A 128 2.76 -69.76 -29.68
C SER A 128 2.88 -68.41 -30.46
N ALA A 129 3.80 -68.21 -31.44
CA ALA A 129 5.10 -68.85 -31.79
C ALA A 129 5.89 -67.96 -32.81
N GLY A 130 7.20 -68.20 -33.01
CA GLY A 130 8.01 -67.67 -34.15
C GLY A 130 7.83 -68.52 -35.43
N PRO A 131 8.40 -68.15 -36.61
CA PRO A 131 9.83 -67.87 -36.89
C PRO A 131 10.07 -66.62 -37.80
N ALA A 132 11.17 -66.44 -38.55
CA ALA A 132 12.63 -66.39 -38.27
C ALA A 132 13.45 -66.44 -39.59
N ALA A 133 14.34 -65.47 -39.83
CA ALA A 133 15.47 -65.45 -40.80
C ALA A 133 16.35 -64.23 -40.45
N ALA A 134 17.69 -64.21 -40.33
CA ALA A 134 18.84 -64.97 -40.88
C ALA A 134 19.28 -64.49 -42.29
N GLY A 135 20.56 -64.16 -42.55
CA GLY A 135 21.75 -64.12 -41.66
C GLY A 135 23.04 -63.64 -42.39
N GLU A 136 24.19 -63.69 -41.69
CA GLU A 136 25.58 -63.38 -42.15
C GLU A 136 25.86 -61.88 -42.43
N GLY A 137 26.89 -61.18 -41.88
CA GLY A 137 27.97 -61.46 -40.89
C GLY A 137 28.61 -60.10 -40.43
N GLU A 138 29.77 -59.98 -39.76
CA GLU A 138 30.71 -60.95 -39.16
C GLU A 138 31.65 -60.30 -38.08
N VAL A 139 33.00 -60.42 -38.19
CA VAL A 139 34.12 -60.06 -37.26
C VAL A 139 34.48 -58.54 -37.24
N GLY A 140 35.00 -57.92 -36.16
CA GLY A 140 35.33 -58.40 -34.80
C GLY A 140 36.10 -57.38 -33.91
N GLU A 141 36.69 -57.93 -32.83
CA GLU A 141 37.35 -57.37 -31.61
C GLU A 141 38.45 -56.27 -31.79
N GLU A 142 39.03 -55.62 -30.76
CA GLU A 142 39.19 -55.89 -29.31
C GLU A 142 39.42 -54.58 -28.49
N GLY A 143 39.80 -54.61 -27.20
CA GLY A 143 40.26 -53.39 -26.49
C GLY A 143 40.71 -53.49 -25.02
N ALA A 144 41.08 -52.30 -24.48
CA ALA A 144 41.34 -51.93 -23.07
C ALA A 144 42.76 -52.17 -22.43
N ALA A 145 42.99 -51.46 -21.31
CA ALA A 145 43.96 -51.68 -20.22
C ALA A 145 45.48 -51.36 -20.46
N HIS A 146 46.08 -50.31 -19.86
CA HIS A 146 46.63 -50.15 -18.48
C HIS A 146 48.20 -50.34 -18.43
N PRO A 147 48.95 -50.14 -17.31
CA PRO A 147 49.18 -48.85 -16.63
C PRO A 147 50.62 -48.60 -16.07
N GLU A 148 50.76 -47.55 -15.23
CA GLU A 148 51.74 -47.30 -14.14
C GLU A 148 53.24 -46.99 -14.41
N ALA A 149 53.70 -45.86 -13.85
CA ALA A 149 54.95 -45.71 -13.08
C ALA A 149 54.88 -44.44 -12.18
N ARG A 150 55.79 -44.30 -11.19
CA ARG A 150 55.77 -43.25 -10.13
C ARG A 150 57.04 -42.37 -10.15
N ALA A 151 57.00 -41.16 -9.56
CA ALA A 151 57.99 -40.66 -8.58
C ALA A 151 57.66 -39.24 -8.05
N ASP A 152 58.19 -38.91 -6.86
CA ASP A 152 58.04 -37.62 -6.14
C ASP A 152 59.03 -36.52 -6.57
N GLY A 153 58.72 -35.26 -6.23
CA GLY A 153 59.68 -34.15 -6.22
C GLY A 153 59.04 -32.78 -5.93
N GLY A 154 59.31 -32.18 -4.76
CA GLY A 154 58.75 -30.88 -4.35
C GLY A 154 59.80 -29.75 -4.19
N GLY A 155 59.36 -28.50 -4.19
CA GLY A 155 60.24 -27.32 -4.01
C GLY A 155 59.47 -26.02 -3.70
N LYS A 156 60.15 -25.06 -3.07
CA LYS A 156 59.65 -23.70 -2.74
C LYS A 156 60.46 -22.64 -3.53
N GLY A 157 59.91 -21.43 -3.69
CA GLY A 157 60.69 -20.23 -4.09
C GLY A 157 61.61 -19.71 -2.97
N PRO A 158 62.22 -18.50 -3.05
CA PRO A 158 61.88 -17.35 -3.93
C PRO A 158 63.10 -16.62 -4.58
N GLY A 159 62.92 -15.44 -5.20
CA GLY A 159 63.97 -14.38 -5.19
C GLY A 159 64.32 -13.59 -6.47
N ALA A 160 63.86 -12.33 -6.55
CA ALA A 160 64.58 -11.09 -6.89
C ALA A 160 65.56 -10.90 -8.09
N THR A 161 65.27 -9.82 -8.87
CA THR A 161 66.14 -8.71 -9.36
C THR A 161 67.05 -8.76 -10.62
N TRP A 162 66.76 -7.80 -11.53
CA TRP A 162 67.61 -6.95 -12.43
C TRP A 162 68.68 -7.53 -13.37
N ASP A 163 68.58 -7.19 -14.68
CA ASP A 163 69.53 -6.26 -15.34
C ASP A 163 68.96 -5.62 -16.66
N THR A 164 69.71 -4.74 -17.34
CA THR A 164 69.31 -3.86 -18.49
C THR A 164 70.30 -3.98 -19.70
N PRO A 165 70.41 -3.13 -20.78
CA PRO A 165 69.74 -1.85 -21.18
C PRO A 165 69.50 -1.58 -22.71
N SER A 166 69.15 -0.30 -23.02
CA SER A 166 69.44 0.51 -24.26
C SER A 166 68.36 0.72 -25.35
N GLY A 167 68.35 1.93 -25.97
CA GLY A 167 67.69 2.23 -27.26
C GLY A 167 66.84 3.54 -27.37
N SER A 168 67.33 4.52 -28.15
CA SER A 168 66.63 5.76 -28.64
C SER A 168 67.30 6.21 -29.98
N PRO A 169 66.82 7.20 -30.79
CA PRO A 169 65.64 8.08 -30.70
C PRO A 169 64.83 8.22 -32.06
N LEU A 170 64.14 9.36 -32.23
CA LEU A 170 63.32 9.85 -33.38
C LEU A 170 64.02 9.89 -34.77
N PRO A 171 63.25 9.97 -35.89
CA PRO A 171 63.14 11.27 -36.60
C PRO A 171 61.75 11.59 -37.21
N SER A 172 61.64 12.75 -37.87
CA SER A 172 60.46 13.30 -38.60
C SER A 172 60.79 13.65 -40.08
N PRO A 173 59.80 14.04 -40.92
CA PRO A 173 60.04 14.71 -42.22
C PRO A 173 59.23 16.00 -42.49
N THR A 174 59.50 16.68 -43.63
CA THR A 174 58.90 17.94 -44.13
C THR A 174 58.69 17.89 -45.68
N GLY A 175 58.12 18.85 -46.41
CA GLY A 175 57.58 20.21 -46.15
C GLY A 175 56.31 20.47 -47.00
N GLU A 176 56.12 21.56 -47.77
CA GLU A 176 56.86 22.81 -48.04
C GLU A 176 55.94 23.83 -48.80
N ARG A 177 56.26 25.15 -48.81
CA ARG A 177 55.69 26.25 -49.65
C ARG A 177 54.24 26.73 -49.37
N GLY A 178 53.90 28.04 -49.43
CA GLY A 178 54.76 29.25 -49.50
C GLY A 178 54.05 30.54 -49.99
N ARG A 179 54.59 31.72 -49.63
CA ARG A 179 54.24 33.11 -50.07
C ARG A 179 52.87 33.66 -49.62
N ALA A 180 52.63 34.99 -49.48
CA ALA A 180 53.50 36.16 -49.26
C ALA A 180 52.68 37.42 -48.90
N SER A 181 53.32 38.44 -48.28
CA SER A 181 52.79 39.80 -47.96
C SER A 181 51.65 39.87 -46.91
N GLY A 182 51.44 40.99 -46.18
CA GLY A 182 52.26 42.20 -46.02
C GLY A 182 51.44 43.43 -45.60
N ARG A 183 52.04 44.34 -44.79
CA ARG A 183 51.42 45.55 -44.17
C ARG A 183 50.37 45.28 -43.09
N SER A 184 50.02 46.21 -42.19
CA SER A 184 50.81 47.11 -41.30
C SER A 184 49.82 47.82 -40.35
N LEU A 185 50.21 48.06 -39.09
CA LEU A 185 49.43 48.83 -38.09
C LEU A 185 49.10 50.27 -38.59
N PRO A 186 48.09 50.96 -38.02
CA PRO A 186 48.40 51.81 -36.86
C PRO A 186 47.30 51.97 -35.77
N SER A 187 47.77 52.24 -34.55
CA SER A 187 47.25 53.17 -33.52
C SER A 187 45.77 53.19 -33.09
N SER A 188 45.54 53.03 -31.77
CA SER A 188 44.45 53.67 -31.02
C SER A 188 44.59 55.20 -31.00
N PRO A 189 43.50 55.92 -30.66
CA PRO A 189 43.59 56.84 -29.52
C PRO A 189 42.46 56.63 -28.49
N ALA A 190 42.58 57.24 -27.32
CA ALA A 190 41.59 57.17 -26.24
C ALA A 190 40.74 58.46 -26.15
N SER A 191 39.52 58.33 -25.63
CA SER A 191 38.69 59.47 -25.18
C SER A 191 37.80 59.06 -24.00
N LEU A 192 37.59 59.98 -23.05
CA LEU A 192 36.70 59.80 -21.90
C LEU A 192 35.28 60.22 -22.26
N GLY A 193 34.24 59.66 -21.61
CA GLY A 193 32.88 60.19 -21.72
C GLY A 193 31.80 59.31 -21.09
N ALA A 194 31.09 59.87 -20.11
CA ALA A 194 30.06 59.25 -19.30
C ALA A 194 28.81 58.70 -20.05
N GLY A 195 27.97 57.94 -19.34
CA GLY A 195 26.51 58.02 -19.54
C GLY A 195 25.76 56.70 -19.76
N ALA A 196 25.05 56.28 -18.72
CA ALA A 196 24.00 55.26 -18.65
C ALA A 196 23.24 54.86 -19.95
N ALA A 197 23.22 53.55 -20.25
CA ALA A 197 22.01 52.80 -20.64
C ALA A 197 22.28 51.28 -20.69
N ALA A 198 22.03 50.55 -19.59
CA ALA A 198 22.08 49.08 -19.61
C ALA A 198 20.76 48.52 -20.17
N GLN A 199 20.68 48.29 -21.48
CA GLN A 199 19.57 47.53 -22.07
C GLN A 199 19.66 46.07 -21.62
N ILE A 200 18.60 45.58 -20.96
CA ILE A 200 18.45 44.17 -20.61
C ILE A 200 18.10 43.40 -21.89
N ILE A 201 19.09 42.74 -22.49
CA ILE A 201 18.86 41.79 -23.58
C ILE A 201 18.35 40.49 -22.95
N SER A 202 17.03 40.34 -22.90
CA SER A 202 16.38 39.06 -22.65
C SER A 202 16.53 38.15 -23.88
N GLY A 203 16.61 36.83 -23.66
CA GLY A 203 16.43 35.86 -24.76
C GLY A 203 17.66 35.11 -25.27
N CYS A 204 18.66 34.82 -24.43
CA CYS A 204 19.63 33.75 -24.70
C CYS A 204 19.34 32.53 -23.80
N TRP A 205 18.32 31.75 -24.15
CA TRP A 205 18.12 30.43 -23.54
C TRP A 205 19.28 29.51 -23.92
N HIS A 206 20.22 29.29 -22.99
CA HIS A 206 21.06 28.10 -23.07
C HIS A 206 20.18 26.88 -22.82
N PRO A 207 20.31 25.78 -23.60
CA PRO A 207 19.66 24.53 -23.24
C PRO A 207 20.22 24.10 -21.88
N ALA A 208 19.34 24.04 -20.87
CA ALA A 208 19.76 23.68 -19.52
C ALA A 208 20.36 22.28 -19.53
N THR A 209 21.59 22.13 -19.04
CA THR A 209 22.19 20.82 -18.80
C THR A 209 21.26 20.02 -17.89
N PRO A 210 20.87 18.77 -18.24
CA PRO A 210 19.98 17.97 -17.42
C PRO A 210 20.48 17.91 -15.97
N LEU A 211 19.58 18.23 -15.02
CA LEU A 211 19.92 18.16 -13.60
C LEU A 211 20.16 16.69 -13.23
N PRO A 212 21.24 16.36 -12.51
CA PRO A 212 21.56 14.98 -12.17
C PRO A 212 20.48 14.40 -11.25
N MET A 213 19.99 13.21 -11.58
CA MET A 213 19.00 12.45 -10.81
C MET A 213 19.35 12.43 -9.32
N LYS A 214 18.40 12.84 -8.47
CA LYS A 214 18.55 12.90 -7.01
C LYS A 214 17.84 11.71 -6.36
N TYR A 215 18.50 11.03 -5.45
CA TYR A 215 17.99 9.83 -4.81
C TYR A 215 17.70 10.08 -3.33
N ILE A 216 16.50 9.73 -2.88
CA ILE A 216 16.08 9.81 -1.48
C ILE A 216 15.78 8.40 -0.99
N LEU A 217 16.73 7.78 -0.29
CA LEU A 217 16.54 6.46 0.32
C LEU A 217 15.81 6.61 1.67
N VAL A 218 14.75 5.84 1.87
CA VAL A 218 13.96 5.77 3.09
C VAL A 218 14.10 4.37 3.70
N THR A 219 14.59 4.28 4.93
CA THR A 219 14.90 3.02 5.63
C THR A 219 14.06 2.81 6.88
N GLY A 220 13.73 1.55 7.18
CA GLY A 220 12.97 1.17 8.38
C GLY A 220 13.83 1.01 9.62
N GLY A 221 13.37 1.56 10.75
CA GLY A 221 14.06 1.46 12.03
C GLY A 221 13.70 0.22 12.84
N VAL A 222 12.80 0.40 13.81
CA VAL A 222 12.60 -0.52 14.95
C VAL A 222 11.59 -1.64 14.69
N ILE A 223 10.58 -1.38 13.85
CA ILE A 223 9.49 -2.31 13.54
C ILE A 223 9.04 -2.18 12.07
N SER A 224 8.48 -3.25 11.52
CA SER A 224 7.62 -3.19 10.33
C SER A 224 6.31 -2.43 10.64
N GLY A 225 5.53 -2.07 9.62
CA GLY A 225 4.26 -1.35 9.80
C GLY A 225 4.37 0.09 10.34
N ILE A 226 5.59 0.63 10.52
CA ILE A 226 5.79 1.98 11.09
C ILE A 226 5.22 3.11 10.21
N GLY A 227 4.93 2.85 8.93
CA GLY A 227 4.40 3.84 7.98
C GLY A 227 5.44 4.42 7.02
N LYS A 228 6.52 3.67 6.71
CA LYS A 228 7.58 4.06 5.76
C LYS A 228 7.01 4.62 4.45
N GLY A 229 6.19 3.86 3.73
CA GLY A 229 5.54 4.28 2.48
C GLY A 229 4.73 5.57 2.58
N ILE A 230 4.09 5.85 3.73
CA ILE A 230 3.38 7.12 3.97
C ILE A 230 4.36 8.30 4.13
N ILE A 231 5.50 8.10 4.80
CA ILE A 231 6.56 9.13 4.92
C ILE A 231 7.18 9.39 3.55
N ALA A 232 7.56 8.33 2.83
CA ALA A 232 8.19 8.40 1.52
C ALA A 232 7.26 9.03 0.46
N SER A 233 6.00 8.61 0.38
CA SER A 233 5.02 9.20 -0.54
C SER A 233 4.69 10.65 -0.16
N SER A 234 4.67 11.00 1.13
CA SER A 234 4.49 12.39 1.58
C SER A 234 5.67 13.29 1.19
N ILE A 235 6.91 12.80 1.30
CA ILE A 235 8.10 13.51 0.82
C ILE A 235 8.03 13.74 -0.69
N GLY A 236 7.67 12.70 -1.46
CA GLY A 236 7.46 12.81 -2.89
C GLY A 236 6.34 13.81 -3.24
N THR A 237 5.23 13.80 -2.49
CA THR A 237 4.11 14.75 -2.64
C THR A 237 4.57 16.19 -2.46
N ILE A 238 5.36 16.46 -1.41
CA ILE A 238 5.91 17.78 -1.13
C ILE A 238 6.82 18.24 -2.27
N LEU A 239 7.71 17.37 -2.75
CA LEU A 239 8.66 17.69 -3.83
C LEU A 239 7.96 17.87 -5.19
N LYS A 240 6.92 17.09 -5.49
CA LYS A 240 6.05 17.34 -6.66
C LYS A 240 5.26 18.65 -6.51
N SER A 241 4.87 19.03 -5.29
CA SER A 241 4.28 20.35 -5.02
C SER A 241 5.27 21.50 -5.27
N CYS A 242 6.57 21.27 -5.11
CA CYS A 242 7.63 22.22 -5.48
C CYS A 242 7.92 22.28 -6.99
N GLY A 243 7.12 21.62 -7.83
CA GLY A 243 7.26 21.61 -9.29
C GLY A 243 8.30 20.63 -9.84
N LEU A 244 8.81 19.71 -9.01
CA LEU A 244 9.81 18.72 -9.42
C LEU A 244 9.16 17.42 -9.88
N ARG A 245 9.72 16.76 -10.90
CA ARG A 245 9.27 15.42 -11.32
C ARG A 245 9.82 14.35 -10.39
N VAL A 246 8.93 13.53 -9.83
CA VAL A 246 9.24 12.52 -8.83
C VAL A 246 8.81 11.13 -9.31
N THR A 247 9.74 10.18 -9.29
CA THR A 247 9.48 8.74 -9.46
C THR A 247 9.67 8.01 -8.13
N ALA A 248 9.14 6.79 -8.03
CA ALA A 248 9.22 5.94 -6.85
C ALA A 248 9.76 4.55 -7.20
N ILE A 249 10.56 3.98 -6.30
CA ILE A 249 11.00 2.57 -6.33
C ILE A 249 10.79 1.99 -4.94
N LYS A 250 10.12 0.84 -4.82
CA LYS A 250 10.05 0.08 -3.56
C LYS A 250 10.86 -1.19 -3.68
N ILE A 251 11.67 -1.46 -2.65
CA ILE A 251 12.55 -2.61 -2.56
C ILE A 251 12.04 -3.50 -1.45
N ASP A 252 11.47 -4.64 -1.82
CA ASP A 252 10.87 -5.58 -0.89
C ASP A 252 11.82 -6.75 -0.60
N PRO A 253 12.18 -6.99 0.66
CA PRO A 253 13.17 -8.01 1.02
C PRO A 253 12.68 -9.46 0.83
N TYR A 254 11.38 -9.68 0.61
CA TYR A 254 10.79 -11.02 0.45
C TYR A 254 11.26 -11.73 -0.83
N ILE A 255 11.18 -13.07 -0.82
CA ILE A 255 11.73 -13.94 -1.87
C ILE A 255 10.79 -14.13 -3.07
N ASN A 256 9.47 -13.88 -2.94
CA ASN A 256 8.54 -13.93 -4.07
C ASN A 256 8.94 -12.89 -5.14
N ILE A 257 8.77 -13.24 -6.43
CA ILE A 257 9.15 -12.36 -7.57
C ILE A 257 8.18 -11.18 -7.74
N ASP A 258 6.93 -11.40 -7.33
CA ASP A 258 5.78 -10.52 -7.40
C ASP A 258 4.86 -10.77 -6.19
N ALA A 259 3.80 -9.98 -6.04
CA ALA A 259 2.80 -10.15 -4.99
C ALA A 259 1.58 -10.99 -5.42
N GLY A 260 1.49 -11.42 -6.68
CA GLY A 260 0.28 -12.03 -7.26
C GLY A 260 -0.14 -13.34 -6.59
N THR A 261 0.83 -14.05 -6.03
CA THR A 261 0.65 -15.33 -5.32
C THR A 261 0.31 -15.19 -3.83
N PHE A 262 0.29 -13.98 -3.26
CA PHE A 262 0.03 -13.79 -1.83
C PHE A 262 -1.41 -14.07 -1.40
N SER A 263 -1.55 -14.62 -0.19
CA SER A 263 -2.80 -14.58 0.55
C SER A 263 -3.07 -13.16 1.05
N PRO A 264 -4.24 -12.55 0.78
CA PRO A 264 -4.54 -11.21 1.30
C PRO A 264 -4.49 -11.07 2.82
N TYR A 265 -4.59 -12.20 3.56
CA TYR A 265 -4.45 -12.23 5.01
C TYR A 265 -3.00 -12.16 5.53
N GLU A 266 -1.98 -12.26 4.66
CA GLU A 266 -0.56 -12.29 5.07
C GLU A 266 0.14 -10.96 4.79
N HIS A 267 0.05 -10.47 3.55
CA HIS A 267 0.70 -9.24 3.09
C HIS A 267 -0.28 -8.11 2.70
N GLY A 268 -1.58 -8.29 2.94
CA GLY A 268 -2.62 -7.35 2.50
C GLY A 268 -3.01 -7.54 1.03
N GLU A 269 -3.74 -6.57 0.50
CA GLU A 269 -4.26 -6.58 -0.87
C GLU A 269 -3.16 -6.50 -1.95
N VAL A 270 -3.27 -7.32 -3.00
CA VAL A 270 -2.40 -7.22 -4.20
C VAL A 270 -2.80 -5.99 -5.00
N PHE A 271 -1.88 -5.05 -5.18
CA PHE A 271 -2.08 -3.88 -6.04
C PHE A 271 -1.68 -4.21 -7.49
N VAL A 272 -2.43 -3.70 -8.46
CA VAL A 272 -2.23 -3.98 -9.89
C VAL A 272 -1.78 -2.71 -10.59
N LEU A 273 -0.80 -2.81 -11.49
CA LEU A 273 -0.24 -1.73 -12.28
C LEU A 273 -0.72 -1.74 -13.74
N ASN A 274 -0.44 -0.65 -14.48
CA ASN A 274 -0.89 -0.48 -15.87
C ASN A 274 -0.37 -1.58 -16.80
N ASP A 275 0.87 -2.02 -16.59
CA ASP A 275 1.60 -3.01 -17.39
C ASP A 275 1.36 -4.47 -16.96
N GLY A 276 0.37 -4.69 -16.09
CA GLY A 276 0.06 -5.99 -15.50
C GLY A 276 0.96 -6.41 -14.34
N GLY A 277 1.76 -5.49 -13.78
CA GLY A 277 2.49 -5.77 -12.54
C GLY A 277 1.58 -6.07 -11.35
N GLU A 278 1.81 -7.20 -10.69
CA GLU A 278 1.19 -7.57 -9.41
C GLU A 278 2.16 -7.26 -8.26
N VAL A 279 1.86 -6.23 -7.47
CA VAL A 279 2.82 -5.61 -6.54
C VAL A 279 2.22 -5.41 -5.15
N ASP A 280 3.11 -5.20 -4.17
CA ASP A 280 2.75 -4.86 -2.79
C ASP A 280 1.87 -3.59 -2.75
N LEU A 281 0.83 -3.63 -1.91
CA LEU A 281 -0.10 -2.55 -1.57
C LEU A 281 0.57 -1.18 -1.39
N ASP A 282 1.77 -1.13 -0.83
CA ASP A 282 2.51 0.12 -0.63
C ASP A 282 2.76 0.89 -1.94
N LEU A 283 2.91 0.24 -3.11
CA LEU A 283 3.02 0.95 -4.40
C LEU A 283 1.76 1.79 -4.69
N GLY A 284 0.60 1.32 -4.25
CA GLY A 284 -0.65 2.07 -4.32
C GLY A 284 -0.69 3.31 -3.42
N ASN A 285 0.17 3.42 -2.40
CA ASN A 285 0.34 4.67 -1.66
C ASN A 285 1.06 5.73 -2.50
N TYR A 286 2.09 5.34 -3.26
CA TYR A 286 2.81 6.26 -4.15
C TYR A 286 1.90 6.79 -5.25
N GLU A 287 1.25 5.91 -6.01
CA GLU A 287 0.33 6.33 -7.09
C GLU A 287 -0.76 7.29 -6.60
N ARG A 288 -1.37 7.03 -5.43
CA ARG A 288 -2.44 7.86 -4.85
C ARG A 288 -1.96 9.24 -4.40
N PHE A 289 -0.76 9.32 -3.83
CA PHE A 289 -0.22 10.55 -3.25
C PHE A 289 0.47 11.44 -4.29
N LEU A 290 1.24 10.82 -5.18
CA LEU A 290 2.01 11.52 -6.22
C LEU A 290 1.19 11.80 -7.48
N ASP A 291 0.08 11.12 -7.71
CA ASP A 291 -0.63 11.10 -9.00
C ASP A 291 0.33 10.80 -10.17
N ILE A 292 0.83 9.57 -10.14
CA ILE A 292 1.70 8.93 -11.14
C ILE A 292 1.16 7.54 -11.45
N ASN A 293 1.71 6.88 -12.47
CA ASN A 293 1.48 5.47 -12.74
C ASN A 293 2.81 4.73 -12.77
N LEU A 294 2.94 3.68 -11.96
CA LEU A 294 4.19 2.90 -11.86
C LEU A 294 4.16 1.67 -12.78
N TYR A 295 5.35 1.13 -13.06
CA TYR A 295 5.56 -0.12 -13.80
C TYR A 295 5.99 -1.24 -12.84
N LYS A 296 5.82 -2.50 -13.24
CA LYS A 296 6.15 -3.68 -12.43
C LYS A 296 7.61 -3.77 -11.98
N ASP A 297 8.50 -3.05 -12.66
CA ASP A 297 9.92 -2.99 -12.38
C ASP A 297 10.31 -1.83 -11.42
N ASN A 298 9.38 -0.92 -11.11
CA ASN A 298 9.49 -0.01 -9.95
C ASN A 298 9.34 -0.74 -8.60
N ASN A 299 8.81 -1.96 -8.61
CA ASN A 299 8.91 -2.89 -7.48
C ASN A 299 10.10 -3.83 -7.71
N ILE A 300 11.04 -3.85 -6.77
CA ILE A 300 12.22 -4.74 -6.79
C ILE A 300 12.09 -5.71 -5.62
N THR A 301 12.14 -7.02 -5.88
CA THR A 301 12.14 -8.04 -4.82
C THR A 301 13.45 -8.81 -4.80
N THR A 302 13.78 -9.46 -3.67
CA THR A 302 14.93 -10.38 -3.59
C THR A 302 14.84 -11.47 -4.67
N GLY A 303 13.65 -12.05 -4.87
CA GLY A 303 13.39 -13.03 -5.93
C GLY A 303 13.66 -12.49 -7.33
N LYS A 304 13.19 -11.28 -7.63
CA LYS A 304 13.35 -10.64 -8.94
C LYS A 304 14.82 -10.40 -9.29
N ILE A 305 15.62 -9.93 -8.32
CA ILE A 305 17.08 -9.75 -8.50
C ILE A 305 17.81 -11.10 -8.61
N TYR A 306 17.48 -12.08 -7.77
CA TYR A 306 18.12 -13.40 -7.82
C TYR A 306 17.82 -14.11 -9.14
N GLN A 307 16.56 -14.11 -9.60
CA GLN A 307 16.16 -14.68 -10.89
C GLN A 307 16.87 -13.97 -12.07
N HIS A 308 17.01 -12.64 -12.02
CA HIS A 308 17.74 -11.88 -13.02
C HIS A 308 19.23 -12.27 -13.11
N VAL A 309 19.91 -12.39 -11.96
CA VAL A 309 21.34 -12.72 -11.89
C VAL A 309 21.61 -14.19 -12.23
N ILE A 310 20.77 -15.13 -11.79
CA ILE A 310 20.83 -16.54 -12.21
C ILE A 310 20.66 -16.66 -13.73
N ASN A 311 19.75 -15.87 -14.32
CA ASN A 311 19.57 -15.85 -15.77
C ASN A 311 20.77 -15.23 -16.51
N LYS A 312 21.46 -14.23 -15.94
CA LYS A 312 22.73 -13.69 -16.47
C LYS A 312 23.86 -14.74 -16.39
N GLU A 313 23.96 -15.47 -15.27
CA GLU A 313 24.93 -16.56 -15.10
C GLU A 313 24.75 -17.66 -16.15
N ARG A 314 23.52 -18.18 -16.31
CA ARG A 314 23.23 -19.29 -17.22
C ARG A 314 23.43 -18.97 -18.72
N ARG A 315 23.47 -17.69 -19.10
CA ARG A 315 23.85 -17.23 -20.44
C ARG A 315 25.36 -17.07 -20.64
N GLY A 316 26.14 -17.00 -19.55
CA GLY A 316 27.57 -16.71 -19.58
C GLY A 316 27.92 -15.21 -19.51
N ASP A 317 26.97 -14.34 -19.18
CA ASP A 317 27.14 -12.87 -19.17
C ASP A 317 28.27 -12.40 -18.22
N TYR A 318 28.64 -13.22 -17.22
CA TYR A 318 29.76 -12.99 -16.29
C TYR A 318 31.10 -13.62 -16.73
N LEU A 319 31.22 -14.04 -17.99
CA LEU A 319 32.44 -14.61 -18.60
C LEU A 319 33.02 -15.82 -17.82
N GLY A 320 32.14 -16.68 -17.30
CA GLY A 320 32.51 -17.88 -16.55
C GLY A 320 33.10 -17.63 -15.15
N LYS A 321 33.10 -16.39 -14.66
CA LYS A 321 33.55 -16.06 -13.30
C LYS A 321 32.50 -16.46 -12.25
N THR A 322 32.95 -16.84 -11.07
CA THR A 322 32.08 -17.18 -9.93
C THR A 322 31.28 -15.96 -9.46
N VAL A 323 29.97 -16.02 -9.64
CA VAL A 323 29.01 -15.00 -9.16
C VAL A 323 28.91 -15.07 -7.63
N GLN A 324 28.74 -13.90 -7.00
CA GLN A 324 28.69 -13.71 -5.54
C GLN A 324 27.80 -12.52 -5.18
N VAL A 325 27.25 -12.48 -3.96
CA VAL A 325 26.40 -11.36 -3.48
C VAL A 325 27.08 -10.00 -3.66
N VAL A 326 28.35 -9.90 -3.25
CA VAL A 326 29.20 -8.74 -3.55
C VAL A 326 30.24 -9.16 -4.60
N PRO A 327 30.43 -8.42 -5.70
CA PRO A 327 29.68 -7.23 -6.10
C PRO A 327 28.37 -7.55 -6.88
N HIS A 328 28.18 -8.77 -7.39
CA HIS A 328 27.25 -9.02 -8.51
C HIS A 328 25.76 -8.80 -8.20
N ILE A 329 25.28 -9.18 -7.01
CA ILE A 329 23.90 -8.85 -6.59
C ILE A 329 23.80 -7.34 -6.29
N THR A 330 24.80 -6.79 -5.61
CA THR A 330 24.81 -5.37 -5.23
C THR A 330 24.88 -4.44 -6.45
N ASP A 331 25.61 -4.80 -7.50
CA ASP A 331 25.65 -4.08 -8.76
C ASP A 331 24.34 -4.27 -9.55
N ALA A 332 23.75 -5.47 -9.58
CA ALA A 332 22.44 -5.67 -10.22
C ALA A 332 21.32 -4.81 -9.60
N VAL A 333 21.32 -4.63 -8.27
CA VAL A 333 20.41 -3.68 -7.58
C VAL A 333 20.69 -2.24 -8.01
N GLN A 334 21.96 -1.84 -8.12
CA GLN A 334 22.35 -0.49 -8.53
C GLN A 334 22.02 -0.22 -10.01
N GLU A 335 22.28 -1.17 -10.91
CA GLU A 335 21.86 -1.16 -12.32
C GLU A 335 20.34 -0.96 -12.43
N TRP A 336 19.56 -1.74 -11.68
CA TRP A 336 18.10 -1.67 -11.69
C TRP A 336 17.56 -0.32 -11.21
N VAL A 337 18.10 0.20 -10.09
CA VAL A 337 17.73 1.51 -9.55
C VAL A 337 18.05 2.65 -10.51
N MET A 338 19.25 2.65 -11.12
CA MET A 338 19.63 3.68 -12.10
C MET A 338 18.73 3.63 -13.34
N ASN A 339 18.43 2.43 -13.85
CA ASN A 339 17.57 2.29 -15.03
C ASN A 339 16.13 2.74 -14.75
N GLN A 340 15.52 2.29 -13.66
CA GLN A 340 14.11 2.61 -13.35
C GLN A 340 13.91 4.05 -12.84
N ALA A 341 14.96 4.71 -12.37
CA ALA A 341 14.89 6.13 -11.99
C ALA A 341 14.74 7.07 -13.20
N THR A 342 15.25 6.70 -14.39
CA THR A 342 15.14 7.54 -15.60
C THR A 342 13.84 7.33 -16.38
N VAL A 343 13.11 6.23 -16.12
CA VAL A 343 11.83 5.94 -16.78
C VAL A 343 10.76 6.97 -16.36
N PRO A 344 10.10 7.65 -17.32
CA PRO A 344 9.01 8.58 -17.00
C PRO A 344 7.77 7.84 -16.49
N VAL A 345 7.32 8.18 -15.28
CA VAL A 345 6.12 7.61 -14.62
C VAL A 345 4.92 8.57 -14.61
N ASP A 346 5.04 9.70 -15.32
CA ASP A 346 3.98 10.70 -15.50
C ASP A 346 3.66 10.95 -16.99
N GLY A 347 2.62 11.75 -17.24
CA GLY A 347 2.13 12.03 -18.59
C GLY A 347 3.05 12.88 -19.47
N HIS A 348 4.09 13.52 -18.92
CA HIS A 348 4.97 14.44 -19.66
C HIS A 348 6.05 13.71 -20.47
N LYS A 349 6.33 12.43 -20.17
CA LYS A 349 7.35 11.60 -20.83
C LYS A 349 8.80 12.14 -20.73
N GLU A 350 9.05 13.06 -19.80
CA GLU A 350 10.40 13.55 -19.49
C GLU A 350 11.03 12.76 -18.33
N GLU A 351 12.37 12.66 -18.33
CA GLU A 351 13.12 12.03 -17.25
C GLU A 351 12.76 12.67 -15.89
N PRO A 352 12.50 11.87 -14.83
CA PRO A 352 12.32 12.37 -13.47
C PRO A 352 13.54 13.17 -12.97
N GLN A 353 13.36 13.96 -11.92
CA GLN A 353 14.45 14.70 -11.27
C GLN A 353 14.81 14.10 -9.90
N ILE A 354 13.83 13.46 -9.25
CA ILE A 354 14.00 12.81 -7.95
C ILE A 354 13.42 11.40 -7.99
N CYS A 355 14.20 10.44 -7.54
CA CYS A 355 13.77 9.07 -7.25
C CYS A 355 13.65 8.88 -5.73
N VAL A 356 12.44 8.67 -5.24
CA VAL A 356 12.19 8.26 -3.84
C VAL A 356 12.28 6.73 -3.78
N ILE A 357 13.24 6.22 -3.02
CA ILE A 357 13.47 4.78 -2.85
C ILE A 357 13.04 4.38 -1.44
N GLU A 358 12.08 3.47 -1.31
CA GLU A 358 11.78 2.83 -0.03
C GLU A 358 12.46 1.46 0.05
N LEU A 359 13.28 1.27 1.09
CA LEU A 359 13.74 -0.05 1.49
C LEU A 359 12.74 -0.63 2.50
N GLY A 360 12.07 -1.70 2.09
CA GLY A 360 11.14 -2.54 2.85
C GLY A 360 11.79 -3.19 4.09
N GLY A 361 11.02 -4.01 4.81
CA GLY A 361 11.51 -4.66 6.03
C GLY A 361 11.96 -3.66 7.12
N THR A 362 13.03 -4.00 7.84
CA THR A 362 13.68 -3.21 8.89
C THR A 362 15.18 -3.05 8.59
N ILE A 363 15.98 -2.55 9.55
CA ILE A 363 17.43 -2.50 9.44
C ILE A 363 18.06 -3.44 10.48
N GLY A 364 18.77 -4.46 9.98
CA GLY A 364 19.43 -5.49 10.79
C GLY A 364 18.84 -6.89 10.65
N ASP A 365 17.76 -7.05 9.87
CA ASP A 365 17.33 -8.36 9.36
C ASP A 365 18.32 -8.90 8.31
N ILE A 366 18.29 -10.22 8.08
CA ILE A 366 19.22 -10.89 7.14
C ILE A 366 18.87 -10.52 5.69
N GLU A 367 17.59 -10.34 5.42
CA GLU A 367 17.02 -10.10 4.09
C GLU A 367 17.40 -8.71 3.55
N GLY A 368 17.50 -7.68 4.41
CA GLY A 368 17.94 -6.34 4.03
C GLY A 368 19.44 -6.20 3.75
N MET A 369 20.28 -7.15 4.19
CA MET A 369 21.75 -7.04 4.11
C MET A 369 22.29 -6.77 2.69
N PRO A 370 21.84 -7.47 1.61
CA PRO A 370 22.32 -7.20 0.26
C PRO A 370 21.95 -5.80 -0.24
N PHE A 371 20.76 -5.30 0.11
CA PHE A 371 20.28 -3.99 -0.33
C PHE A 371 20.98 -2.85 0.40
N VAL A 372 21.23 -2.98 1.71
CA VAL A 372 21.96 -1.95 2.46
C VAL A 372 23.41 -1.85 1.96
N GLU A 373 24.08 -2.96 1.68
CA GLU A 373 25.42 -2.94 1.06
C GLU A 373 25.40 -2.35 -0.37
N ALA A 374 24.37 -2.63 -1.17
CA ALA A 374 24.19 -2.00 -2.48
C ALA A 374 24.10 -0.47 -2.36
N PHE A 375 23.30 0.06 -1.43
CA PHE A 375 23.22 1.50 -1.21
C PHE A 375 24.46 2.10 -0.54
N ARG A 376 25.16 1.34 0.31
CA ARG A 376 26.47 1.72 0.87
C ARG A 376 27.49 1.96 -0.24
N GLN A 377 27.46 1.21 -1.33
CA GLN A 377 28.25 1.47 -2.53
C GLN A 377 27.67 2.62 -3.36
N PHE A 378 26.35 2.65 -3.56
CA PHE A 378 25.65 3.59 -4.43
C PHE A 378 25.87 5.06 -4.06
N GLN A 379 25.92 5.41 -2.77
CA GLN A 379 26.19 6.78 -2.30
C GLN A 379 27.51 7.37 -2.83
N PHE A 380 28.50 6.51 -3.15
CA PHE A 380 29.77 6.93 -3.76
C PHE A 380 29.66 7.06 -5.28
N LYS A 381 28.89 6.21 -5.96
CA LYS A 381 28.62 6.31 -7.41
C LYS A 381 27.77 7.55 -7.75
N ALA A 382 26.76 7.84 -6.94
CA ALA A 382 25.83 8.96 -7.16
C ALA A 382 26.43 10.35 -6.87
N LYS A 383 27.47 10.42 -6.02
CA LYS A 383 27.94 11.60 -5.26
C LYS A 383 27.00 11.99 -4.10
N ARG A 384 27.59 12.65 -3.09
CA ARG A 384 26.93 13.04 -1.84
C ARG A 384 25.75 13.98 -2.07
N GLU A 385 25.88 14.89 -3.03
CA GLU A 385 24.91 15.96 -3.35
C GLU A 385 23.69 15.43 -4.13
N ASN A 386 23.73 14.16 -4.54
CA ASN A 386 22.66 13.48 -5.28
C ASN A 386 22.06 12.31 -4.49
N PHE A 387 22.49 12.05 -3.26
CA PHE A 387 21.98 10.97 -2.42
C PHE A 387 21.68 11.47 -1.00
N CYS A 388 20.44 11.31 -0.54
CA CYS A 388 19.98 11.64 0.80
C CYS A 388 19.36 10.41 1.47
N ASN A 389 19.65 10.19 2.75
CA ASN A 389 19.17 9.02 3.49
C ASN A 389 18.25 9.42 4.66
N ILE A 390 17.09 8.79 4.76
CA ILE A 390 16.04 9.08 5.74
C ILE A 390 15.77 7.80 6.53
N HIS A 391 15.80 7.91 7.86
CA HIS A 391 15.59 6.76 8.74
C HIS A 391 14.32 6.94 9.57
N VAL A 392 13.33 6.08 9.34
CA VAL A 392 12.01 6.13 9.99
C VAL A 392 12.00 5.20 11.20
N SER A 393 12.00 5.75 12.41
CA SER A 393 12.24 5.02 13.65
C SER A 393 11.17 5.29 14.71
N LEU A 394 10.94 4.30 15.60
CA LEU A 394 9.93 4.38 16.65
C LEU A 394 10.51 5.02 17.93
N VAL A 395 9.75 5.95 18.51
CA VAL A 395 9.94 6.47 19.86
C VAL A 395 8.75 6.01 20.72
N PRO A 396 8.79 4.78 21.28
CA PRO A 396 7.68 4.26 22.08
C PRO A 396 7.55 5.00 23.42
N GLN A 397 6.33 5.13 23.90
CA GLN A 397 5.96 5.77 25.16
C GLN A 397 5.11 4.78 25.98
N PRO A 398 5.71 3.91 26.81
CA PRO A 398 4.95 2.87 27.52
C PRO A 398 3.96 3.50 28.51
N SER A 399 2.66 3.22 28.36
CA SER A 399 1.57 3.87 29.10
C SER A 399 1.70 3.77 30.62
N ALA A 400 2.34 2.72 31.14
CA ALA A 400 2.63 2.55 32.56
C ALA A 400 3.70 3.51 33.13
N THR A 401 4.41 4.26 32.27
CA THR A 401 5.49 5.18 32.66
C THR A 401 5.35 6.59 32.08
N GLY A 402 4.62 6.77 30.97
CA GLY A 402 4.42 8.06 30.32
C GLY A 402 5.67 8.67 29.63
N GLU A 403 6.87 8.16 29.86
CA GLU A 403 8.11 8.71 29.33
C GLU A 403 8.42 8.22 27.90
N GLN A 404 8.70 9.14 26.98
CA GLN A 404 9.09 8.85 25.60
C GLN A 404 10.51 8.26 25.52
N LYS A 405 10.64 6.98 25.14
CA LYS A 405 11.91 6.23 25.18
C LYS A 405 12.64 6.26 23.83
N THR A 406 13.77 6.95 23.78
CA THR A 406 14.58 7.11 22.54
C THR A 406 15.57 5.97 22.26
N LYS A 407 15.77 5.04 23.21
CA LYS A 407 16.78 3.98 23.10
C LYS A 407 16.63 3.04 21.88
N PRO A 408 15.42 2.66 21.42
CA PRO A 408 15.26 1.89 20.18
C PRO A 408 15.82 2.63 18.96
N THR A 409 15.55 3.93 18.83
CA THR A 409 16.09 4.78 17.75
C THR A 409 17.62 4.84 17.81
N GLN A 410 18.22 4.98 18.99
CA GLN A 410 19.68 5.01 19.15
C GLN A 410 20.34 3.69 18.70
N ASN A 411 19.72 2.55 19.02
CA ASN A 411 20.21 1.24 18.60
C ASN A 411 20.06 1.01 17.08
N SER A 412 18.93 1.42 16.49
CA SER A 412 18.68 1.25 15.06
C SER A 412 19.59 2.14 14.20
N VAL A 413 19.81 3.41 14.59
CA VAL A 413 20.80 4.29 13.93
C VAL A 413 22.24 3.78 14.11
N ARG A 414 22.56 3.09 15.22
CA ARG A 414 23.85 2.41 15.37
C ARG A 414 24.00 1.22 14.41
N ALA A 415 22.94 0.45 14.17
CA ALA A 415 22.94 -0.63 13.18
C ALA A 415 23.10 -0.08 11.76
N LEU A 416 22.31 0.92 11.37
CA LEU A 416 22.40 1.59 10.06
C LEU A 416 23.82 2.12 9.77
N ARG A 417 24.45 2.80 10.75
CA ARG A 417 25.83 3.28 10.65
C ARG A 417 26.86 2.15 10.62
N GLY A 418 26.60 1.04 11.31
CA GLY A 418 27.42 -0.18 11.25
C GLY A 418 27.43 -0.83 9.86
N LEU A 419 26.33 -0.69 9.11
CA LEU A 419 26.21 -1.08 7.70
C LEU A 419 26.68 0.01 6.72
N GLY A 420 27.29 1.10 7.22
CA GLY A 420 27.93 2.14 6.41
C GLY A 420 27.01 3.18 5.77
N LEU A 421 25.74 3.26 6.19
CA LEU A 421 24.83 4.36 5.85
C LEU A 421 24.67 5.31 7.04
N SER A 422 24.71 6.62 6.80
CA SER A 422 24.41 7.63 7.83
C SER A 422 23.08 8.31 7.52
N PRO A 423 22.19 8.57 8.49
CA PRO A 423 20.94 9.27 8.25
C PRO A 423 21.18 10.78 8.09
N ASP A 424 20.62 11.36 7.03
CA ASP A 424 20.51 12.80 6.82
C ASP A 424 19.27 13.38 7.53
N LEU A 425 18.18 12.62 7.59
CA LEU A 425 17.00 12.91 8.42
C LEU A 425 16.62 11.70 9.28
N ILE A 426 16.16 11.97 10.49
CA ILE A 426 15.61 10.95 11.39
C ILE A 426 14.14 11.29 11.63
N VAL A 427 13.24 10.46 11.12
CA VAL A 427 11.79 10.62 11.26
C VAL A 427 11.34 9.74 12.42
N CYS A 428 11.06 10.37 13.55
CA CYS A 428 10.62 9.72 14.77
C CYS A 428 9.10 9.62 14.81
N ARG A 429 8.55 8.41 14.66
CA ARG A 429 7.14 8.15 14.91
C ARG A 429 6.87 7.84 16.38
N SER A 430 5.80 8.43 16.92
CA SER A 430 5.32 8.28 18.29
C SER A 430 3.79 8.43 18.34
N SER A 431 3.15 8.14 19.48
CA SER A 431 1.69 8.39 19.62
C SER A 431 1.35 9.80 20.12
N THR A 432 2.30 10.48 20.77
CA THR A 432 2.20 11.90 21.15
C THR A 432 3.32 12.70 20.47
N PRO A 433 3.18 14.01 20.26
CA PRO A 433 4.28 14.86 19.79
C PRO A 433 5.52 14.73 20.70
N ILE A 434 6.71 14.58 20.12
CA ILE A 434 7.94 14.41 20.91
C ILE A 434 8.45 15.74 21.49
N GLU A 435 8.86 15.71 22.75
CA GLU A 435 9.38 16.90 23.44
C GLU A 435 10.70 17.39 22.84
N MET A 436 11.03 18.68 23.01
CA MET A 436 12.32 19.23 22.57
C MET A 436 13.52 18.56 23.28
N ALA A 437 13.38 18.19 24.55
CA ALA A 437 14.40 17.42 25.28
C ALA A 437 14.56 15.97 24.75
N VAL A 438 13.53 15.45 24.07
CA VAL A 438 13.56 14.15 23.39
C VAL A 438 14.21 14.30 22.01
N LYS A 439 13.91 15.37 21.25
CA LYS A 439 14.62 15.72 20.01
C LYS A 439 16.12 15.93 20.24
N GLU A 440 16.50 16.72 21.24
CA GLU A 440 17.91 17.02 21.54
C GLU A 440 18.70 15.75 21.93
N LYS A 441 18.06 14.89 22.73
CA LYS A 441 18.61 13.57 23.09
C LYS A 441 18.81 12.68 21.85
N ILE A 442 17.94 12.76 20.84
CA ILE A 442 18.12 12.01 19.58
C ILE A 442 19.23 12.63 18.74
N SER A 443 19.26 13.96 18.58
CA SER A 443 20.35 14.74 17.97
C SER A 443 21.73 14.26 18.45
N MET A 444 21.97 14.37 19.76
CA MET A 444 23.25 14.05 20.38
C MET A 444 23.66 12.58 20.21
N PHE A 445 22.75 11.62 20.43
CA PHE A 445 23.09 10.19 20.36
C PHE A 445 23.14 9.64 18.91
N CYS A 446 22.48 10.30 17.95
CA CYS A 446 22.44 9.86 16.55
C CYS A 446 23.43 10.61 15.64
N HIS A 447 23.99 11.73 16.12
CA HIS A 447 24.95 12.60 15.44
C HIS A 447 24.34 13.36 14.24
N VAL A 448 23.13 13.88 14.42
CA VAL A 448 22.46 14.80 13.49
C VAL A 448 22.05 16.07 14.25
N LYS A 449 21.85 17.20 13.57
CA LYS A 449 21.38 18.44 14.22
C LYS A 449 19.93 18.29 14.73
N PRO A 450 19.47 19.09 15.72
CA PRO A 450 18.10 19.02 16.23
C PRO A 450 17.01 19.24 15.16
N GLU A 451 17.28 20.07 14.14
CA GLU A 451 16.35 20.35 13.04
C GLU A 451 16.15 19.13 12.13
N GLN A 452 17.09 18.18 12.12
CA GLN A 452 17.02 16.94 11.34
C GLN A 452 16.22 15.83 12.05
N VAL A 453 15.74 16.08 13.28
CA VAL A 453 14.89 15.17 14.06
C VAL A 453 13.42 15.55 13.86
N ILE A 454 12.78 14.90 12.89
CA ILE A 454 11.40 15.16 12.48
C ILE A 454 10.45 14.33 13.35
N CYS A 455 9.41 14.95 13.91
CA CYS A 455 8.38 14.28 14.68
C CYS A 455 7.20 13.91 13.79
N ILE A 456 6.69 12.68 13.88
CA ILE A 456 5.39 12.27 13.33
C ILE A 456 4.59 11.62 14.46
N HIS A 457 3.55 12.29 14.95
CA HIS A 457 2.66 11.66 15.92
C HIS A 457 1.54 10.87 15.21
N ASP A 458 0.79 10.04 15.93
CA ASP A 458 -0.38 9.35 15.38
C ASP A 458 -1.47 10.36 15.02
N VAL A 459 -1.68 10.57 13.72
CA VAL A 459 -2.60 11.59 13.16
C VAL A 459 -4.00 11.03 12.84
N SER A 460 -4.98 11.93 12.81
CA SER A 460 -6.38 11.71 12.40
C SER A 460 -6.54 11.07 11.01
N SER A 461 -5.63 11.40 10.09
CA SER A 461 -5.69 11.05 8.68
C SER A 461 -4.32 11.07 8.03
N THR A 462 -4.09 10.17 7.06
CA THR A 462 -2.88 10.14 6.24
C THR A 462 -2.65 11.46 5.47
N TYR A 463 -3.71 12.23 5.18
CA TYR A 463 -3.62 13.52 4.48
C TYR A 463 -2.97 14.63 5.31
N ARG A 464 -2.88 14.49 6.64
CA ARG A 464 -2.20 15.46 7.52
C ARG A 464 -0.67 15.33 7.47
N VAL A 465 -0.13 14.18 7.04
CA VAL A 465 1.32 13.88 7.11
C VAL A 465 2.18 14.79 6.19
N PRO A 466 1.83 15.07 4.91
CA PRO A 466 2.59 16.02 4.09
C PRO A 466 2.66 17.43 4.69
N VAL A 467 1.57 17.90 5.33
CA VAL A 467 1.52 19.23 5.95
C VAL A 467 2.35 19.27 7.23
N LEU A 468 2.30 18.22 8.06
CA LEU A 468 3.07 18.13 9.30
C LEU A 468 4.60 17.98 9.05
N LEU A 469 4.97 17.50 7.86
CA LEU A 469 6.34 17.51 7.33
C LEU A 469 6.75 18.90 6.81
N GLU A 470 5.88 19.59 6.06
CA GLU A 470 6.07 20.98 5.61
C GLU A 470 6.35 21.91 6.79
N GLU A 471 5.53 21.83 7.86
CA GLU A 471 5.65 22.61 9.09
C GLU A 471 6.99 22.41 9.82
N GLN A 472 7.68 21.28 9.60
CA GLN A 472 9.01 21.00 10.14
C GLN A 472 10.15 21.30 9.14
N GLY A 473 9.85 21.97 8.03
CA GLY A 473 10.85 22.63 7.19
C GLY A 473 11.61 21.73 6.21
N ILE A 474 11.13 20.51 5.91
CA ILE A 474 11.91 19.56 5.09
C ILE A 474 12.17 20.08 3.66
N VAL A 475 11.33 20.97 3.13
CA VAL A 475 11.53 21.64 1.83
C VAL A 475 12.86 22.41 1.81
N LYS A 476 13.11 23.21 2.86
CA LYS A 476 14.38 23.94 3.01
C LYS A 476 15.55 22.98 3.18
N TYR A 477 15.34 21.89 3.93
CA TYR A 477 16.38 20.87 4.12
C TYR A 477 16.81 20.24 2.79
N PHE A 478 15.88 19.78 1.94
CA PHE A 478 16.24 19.19 0.66
C PHE A 478 16.83 20.20 -0.34
N LYS A 479 16.36 21.47 -0.33
CA LYS A 479 16.95 22.56 -1.12
C LYS A 479 18.45 22.72 -0.82
N GLU A 480 18.84 22.73 0.46
CA GLU A 480 20.26 22.81 0.88
C GLU A 480 21.02 21.48 0.70
N ARG A 481 20.39 20.35 1.04
CA ARG A 481 21.06 19.03 1.12
C ARG A 481 21.26 18.35 -0.24
N LEU A 482 20.41 18.61 -1.22
CA LEU A 482 20.41 17.98 -2.54
C LEU A 482 20.61 18.98 -3.69
N ASP A 483 20.82 20.26 -3.40
CA ASP A 483 20.96 21.33 -4.41
C ASP A 483 19.80 21.31 -5.43
N LEU A 484 18.58 21.48 -4.91
CA LEU A 484 17.34 21.42 -5.70
C LEU A 484 16.87 22.81 -6.13
N PRO A 485 16.36 22.98 -7.36
CA PRO A 485 15.92 24.28 -7.91
C PRO A 485 14.55 24.72 -7.38
N ILE A 486 14.35 24.69 -6.06
CA ILE A 486 13.09 24.98 -5.40
C ILE A 486 13.01 26.49 -5.08
N GLY A 487 12.01 27.17 -5.65
CA GLY A 487 11.67 28.55 -5.28
C GLY A 487 11.01 28.63 -3.89
N ASP A 488 11.20 29.74 -3.18
CA ASP A 488 10.72 29.92 -1.79
C ASP A 488 9.22 30.29 -1.69
N SER A 489 8.42 29.89 -2.67
CA SER A 489 6.98 30.18 -2.76
C SER A 489 6.13 28.99 -2.31
N ALA A 490 5.07 29.25 -1.54
CA ALA A 490 4.10 28.22 -1.17
C ALA A 490 3.33 27.71 -2.39
N SER A 491 3.13 26.39 -2.50
CA SER A 491 2.54 25.77 -3.69
C SER A 491 1.02 25.60 -3.59
N ASN A 492 0.33 25.83 -4.72
CA ASN A 492 -1.11 25.63 -4.82
C ASN A 492 -1.53 24.18 -4.52
N LEU A 493 -0.68 23.20 -4.83
CA LEU A 493 -0.94 21.78 -4.55
C LEU A 493 -0.95 21.49 -3.04
N LEU A 494 0.03 22.00 -2.29
CA LEU A 494 0.13 21.74 -0.84
C LEU A 494 -1.00 22.44 -0.06
N PHE A 495 -1.51 23.57 -0.57
CA PHE A 495 -2.77 24.16 -0.12
C PHE A 495 -3.98 23.24 -0.34
N LYS A 496 -4.11 22.57 -1.49
CA LYS A 496 -5.18 21.56 -1.71
C LYS A 496 -5.08 20.42 -0.69
N TRP A 497 -3.87 19.93 -0.38
CA TRP A 497 -3.64 18.92 0.66
C TRP A 497 -4.04 19.39 2.07
N ARG A 498 -3.70 20.63 2.45
CA ARG A 498 -4.09 21.20 3.76
C ARG A 498 -5.61 21.31 3.90
N ASN A 499 -6.29 21.87 2.89
CA ASN A 499 -7.75 21.96 2.85
C ASN A 499 -8.41 20.56 2.90
N MET A 500 -7.85 19.56 2.22
CA MET A 500 -8.32 18.17 2.25
C MET A 500 -8.20 17.54 3.65
N ALA A 501 -7.08 17.73 4.35
CA ALA A 501 -6.90 17.28 5.73
C ALA A 501 -7.87 17.99 6.70
N ASP A 502 -8.00 19.31 6.57
CA ASP A 502 -8.93 20.10 7.40
C ASP A 502 -10.40 19.76 7.12
N ARG A 503 -10.77 19.36 5.88
CA ARG A 503 -12.11 18.85 5.57
C ARG A 503 -12.39 17.52 6.28
N TYR A 504 -11.43 16.59 6.24
CA TYR A 504 -11.57 15.26 6.84
C TYR A 504 -11.87 15.33 8.35
N GLU A 505 -11.21 16.24 9.07
CA GLU A 505 -11.44 16.43 10.52
C GLU A 505 -12.78 17.11 10.86
N ARG A 506 -13.45 17.74 9.88
CA ARG A 506 -14.73 18.46 10.03
C ARG A 506 -15.95 17.69 9.52
N LEU A 507 -15.81 16.42 9.14
CA LEU A 507 -16.90 15.59 8.60
C LEU A 507 -17.96 15.24 9.67
N GLN A 508 -19.15 15.85 9.57
CA GLN A 508 -20.25 15.68 10.53
C GLN A 508 -21.33 14.67 10.09
N LYS A 509 -21.71 14.67 8.81
CA LYS A 509 -22.69 13.72 8.27
C LYS A 509 -22.02 12.36 8.07
N THR A 510 -22.72 11.26 8.37
CA THR A 510 -22.20 9.90 8.16
C THR A 510 -22.85 9.25 6.96
N CYS A 511 -22.11 8.45 6.20
CA CYS A 511 -22.62 7.53 5.18
C CYS A 511 -22.12 6.11 5.51
N SER A 512 -23.04 5.16 5.66
CA SER A 512 -22.78 3.81 6.16
C SER A 512 -22.81 2.78 5.05
N ILE A 513 -21.65 2.32 4.62
CA ILE A 513 -21.51 1.32 3.55
C ILE A 513 -21.20 -0.05 4.16
N ALA A 514 -21.94 -1.09 3.76
CA ALA A 514 -21.62 -2.48 4.10
C ALA A 514 -20.64 -3.07 3.07
N LEU A 515 -19.46 -3.51 3.52
CA LEU A 515 -18.52 -4.27 2.71
C LEU A 515 -18.63 -5.75 3.07
N VAL A 516 -19.18 -6.54 2.15
CA VAL A 516 -19.44 -7.99 2.34
C VAL A 516 -18.27 -8.78 1.73
N GLY A 517 -17.33 -9.17 2.58
CA GLY A 517 -16.02 -9.66 2.16
C GLY A 517 -15.60 -10.98 2.80
N LYS A 518 -14.66 -11.66 2.16
CA LYS A 518 -14.06 -12.94 2.60
C LYS A 518 -12.88 -12.78 3.58
N TYR A 519 -12.41 -11.55 3.77
CA TYR A 519 -11.11 -11.17 4.34
C TYR A 519 -11.23 -10.06 5.41
N THR A 520 -12.29 -10.06 6.21
CA THR A 520 -12.67 -8.92 7.08
C THR A 520 -11.90 -8.79 8.39
N LYS A 521 -11.14 -9.81 8.80
CA LYS A 521 -10.39 -9.80 10.08
C LYS A 521 -9.22 -8.81 10.10
N LEU A 522 -8.60 -8.56 8.95
CA LEU A 522 -7.57 -7.53 8.77
C LEU A 522 -8.10 -6.50 7.78
N ARG A 523 -7.95 -5.21 8.10
CA ARG A 523 -8.45 -4.12 7.26
C ARG A 523 -7.64 -3.95 5.96
N ASP A 524 -6.37 -4.35 6.02
CA ASP A 524 -5.40 -4.13 4.94
C ASP A 524 -5.65 -5.04 3.72
N CYS A 525 -6.45 -6.10 3.89
CA CYS A 525 -6.99 -6.94 2.80
C CYS A 525 -7.86 -6.18 1.79
N TYR A 526 -8.36 -4.99 2.15
CA TYR A 526 -9.24 -4.14 1.35
C TYR A 526 -8.82 -2.66 1.44
N ALA A 527 -7.53 -2.38 1.60
CA ALA A 527 -7.02 -1.02 1.83
C ALA A 527 -7.28 -0.07 0.65
N SER A 528 -7.14 -0.55 -0.60
CA SER A 528 -7.44 0.20 -1.82
C SER A 528 -8.92 0.54 -1.91
N VAL A 529 -9.77 -0.45 -1.66
CA VAL A 529 -11.23 -0.31 -1.61
C VAL A 529 -11.63 0.72 -0.54
N PHE A 530 -11.09 0.61 0.67
CA PHE A 530 -11.32 1.59 1.75
C PHE A 530 -10.87 3.00 1.34
N LYS A 531 -9.68 3.15 0.71
CA LYS A 531 -9.19 4.45 0.26
C LYS A 531 -10.03 5.03 -0.88
N ALA A 532 -10.51 4.22 -1.83
CA ALA A 532 -11.39 4.67 -2.90
C ALA A 532 -12.76 5.15 -2.38
N LEU A 533 -13.31 4.47 -1.37
CA LEU A 533 -14.49 4.92 -0.62
C LEU A 533 -14.20 6.21 0.17
N GLU A 534 -13.04 6.32 0.82
CA GLU A 534 -12.63 7.50 1.60
C GLU A 534 -12.46 8.76 0.73
N HIS A 535 -11.82 8.64 -0.44
CA HIS A 535 -11.73 9.72 -1.44
C HIS A 535 -13.13 10.22 -1.84
N SER A 536 -14.03 9.26 -2.12
CA SER A 536 -15.42 9.54 -2.54
C SER A 536 -16.22 10.21 -1.42
N ALA A 537 -16.08 9.74 -0.18
CA ALA A 537 -16.76 10.27 1.00
C ALA A 537 -16.30 11.70 1.33
N LEU A 538 -14.99 11.95 1.25
CA LEU A 538 -14.38 13.25 1.48
C LEU A 538 -14.83 14.28 0.43
N ALA A 539 -14.90 13.87 -0.85
CA ALA A 539 -15.41 14.70 -1.94
C ALA A 539 -16.87 15.15 -1.70
N ILE A 540 -17.74 14.28 -1.17
CA ILE A 540 -19.13 14.62 -0.83
C ILE A 540 -19.32 15.14 0.61
N ASN A 541 -18.26 15.46 1.35
CA ASN A 541 -18.30 15.95 2.74
C ASN A 541 -19.04 15.03 3.73
N HIS A 542 -18.94 13.70 3.57
CA HIS A 542 -19.46 12.72 4.53
C HIS A 542 -18.35 11.90 5.18
N LYS A 543 -18.51 11.58 6.47
CA LYS A 543 -17.71 10.61 7.21
C LYS A 543 -18.12 9.20 6.78
N LEU A 544 -17.18 8.43 6.24
CA LEU A 544 -17.40 7.03 5.90
C LEU A 544 -17.51 6.18 7.17
N ASN A 545 -18.62 5.45 7.30
CA ASN A 545 -18.79 4.38 8.28
C ASN A 545 -18.77 3.03 7.53
N LEU A 546 -17.57 2.47 7.33
CA LEU A 546 -17.41 1.20 6.61
C LEU A 546 -17.67 0.02 7.54
N MET A 547 -18.82 -0.62 7.37
CA MET A 547 -19.25 -1.78 8.12
C MET A 547 -18.75 -3.05 7.42
N TYR A 548 -17.66 -3.61 7.92
CA TYR A 548 -17.15 -4.90 7.46
C TYR A 548 -18.08 -6.03 7.93
N ILE A 549 -18.44 -6.92 7.01
CA ILE A 549 -19.28 -8.11 7.24
C ILE A 549 -18.55 -9.30 6.62
N ASP A 550 -18.21 -10.34 7.40
CA ASP A 550 -17.72 -11.58 6.77
C ASP A 550 -18.88 -12.20 6.00
N SER A 551 -18.64 -12.49 4.73
CA SER A 551 -19.55 -13.26 3.88
C SER A 551 -20.06 -14.56 4.50
N ILE A 552 -19.26 -15.27 5.31
CA ILE A 552 -19.69 -16.50 6.00
C ILE A 552 -20.78 -16.21 7.04
N ASP A 553 -20.74 -15.05 7.70
CA ASP A 553 -21.75 -14.69 8.71
C ASP A 553 -23.13 -14.41 8.08
N LEU A 554 -23.29 -14.47 6.75
CA LEU A 554 -24.58 -14.36 6.05
C LEU A 554 -25.13 -15.71 5.54
N GLU A 555 -24.44 -16.83 5.82
CA GLU A 555 -24.81 -18.17 5.35
C GLU A 555 -25.70 -18.92 6.37
N GLN A 556 -26.63 -19.76 5.88
CA GLN A 556 -27.60 -20.51 6.71
C GLN A 556 -26.93 -21.54 7.66
N THR A 557 -25.72 -21.98 7.32
CA THR A 557 -24.84 -22.73 8.21
C THR A 557 -24.54 -21.93 9.48
N THR A 558 -24.13 -20.67 9.34
CA THR A 558 -23.88 -19.78 10.48
C THR A 558 -25.15 -19.43 11.25
N GLU A 559 -26.31 -19.30 10.59
CA GLU A 559 -27.61 -19.15 11.29
C GLU A 559 -27.89 -20.32 12.25
N THR A 560 -27.45 -21.53 11.88
CA THR A 560 -27.64 -22.76 12.64
C THR A 560 -26.55 -22.98 13.71
N GLU A 561 -25.29 -22.66 13.38
CA GLU A 561 -24.11 -22.94 14.23
C GLU A 561 -23.77 -21.80 15.21
N ASP A 562 -23.90 -20.53 14.77
CA ASP A 562 -23.67 -19.34 15.58
C ASP A 562 -24.65 -18.21 15.18
N PRO A 563 -25.92 -18.29 15.63
CA PRO A 563 -26.91 -17.29 15.31
C PRO A 563 -26.56 -15.88 15.81
N VAL A 564 -25.60 -15.71 16.75
CA VAL A 564 -25.19 -14.39 17.22
C VAL A 564 -24.42 -13.65 16.13
N LYS A 565 -23.42 -14.30 15.51
CA LYS A 565 -22.71 -13.72 14.35
C LYS A 565 -23.66 -13.43 13.20
N PHE A 566 -24.55 -14.37 12.89
CA PHE A 566 -25.51 -14.24 11.80
C PHE A 566 -26.42 -13.01 11.96
N HIS A 567 -27.05 -12.87 13.13
CA HIS A 567 -27.93 -11.72 13.38
C HIS A 567 -27.15 -10.40 13.48
N GLU A 568 -25.91 -10.39 13.96
CA GLU A 568 -25.05 -9.20 13.90
C GLU A 568 -24.71 -8.78 12.46
N ALA A 569 -24.36 -9.73 11.60
CA ALA A 569 -24.01 -9.49 10.19
C ALA A 569 -25.21 -8.94 9.42
N TRP A 570 -26.37 -9.60 9.54
CA TRP A 570 -27.61 -9.12 8.94
C TRP A 570 -28.07 -7.77 9.53
N GLN A 571 -27.86 -7.51 10.83
CA GLN A 571 -28.19 -6.20 11.40
C GLN A 571 -27.32 -5.07 10.81
N LYS A 572 -26.04 -5.33 10.51
CA LYS A 572 -25.15 -4.38 9.82
C LYS A 572 -25.63 -4.14 8.38
N LEU A 573 -25.95 -5.21 7.65
CA LEU A 573 -26.43 -5.13 6.25
C LEU A 573 -27.78 -4.39 6.13
N CYS A 574 -28.73 -4.66 7.02
CA CYS A 574 -30.04 -4.00 7.07
C CYS A 574 -30.00 -2.51 7.47
N LYS A 575 -28.86 -2.02 8.00
CA LYS A 575 -28.62 -0.63 8.38
C LYS A 575 -27.77 0.14 7.37
N ALA A 576 -27.36 -0.49 6.26
CA ALA A 576 -26.45 0.11 5.30
C ALA A 576 -27.18 0.99 4.27
N ASP A 577 -26.63 2.18 4.03
CA ASP A 577 -27.07 3.11 2.99
C ASP A 577 -26.62 2.65 1.58
N GLY A 578 -25.64 1.75 1.52
CA GLY A 578 -25.15 1.11 0.30
C GLY A 578 -24.38 -0.19 0.60
N VAL A 579 -24.34 -1.10 -0.39
CA VAL A 579 -23.69 -2.42 -0.29
C VAL A 579 -22.57 -2.53 -1.33
N LEU A 580 -21.41 -3.02 -0.90
CA LEU A 580 -20.24 -3.27 -1.73
C LEU A 580 -19.82 -4.73 -1.61
N VAL A 581 -19.74 -5.42 -2.75
CA VAL A 581 -19.14 -6.76 -2.85
C VAL A 581 -17.83 -6.62 -3.64
N PRO A 582 -16.66 -6.62 -2.97
CA PRO A 582 -15.37 -6.56 -3.64
C PRO A 582 -14.99 -7.91 -4.27
N GLY A 583 -13.88 -7.89 -5.01
CA GLY A 583 -13.27 -9.07 -5.61
C GLY A 583 -12.92 -10.18 -4.62
N GLY A 584 -12.49 -11.32 -5.16
CA GLY A 584 -12.12 -12.51 -4.40
C GLY A 584 -12.02 -13.73 -5.32
N PHE A 585 -11.61 -14.86 -4.75
CA PHE A 585 -11.36 -16.11 -5.47
C PHE A 585 -11.81 -17.30 -4.63
N GLY A 586 -12.34 -18.34 -5.27
CA GLY A 586 -12.76 -19.61 -4.67
C GLY A 586 -14.02 -19.54 -3.80
N ILE A 587 -14.66 -20.70 -3.65
CA ILE A 587 -16.05 -20.86 -3.16
C ILE A 587 -16.39 -20.30 -1.77
N ARG A 588 -15.42 -20.17 -0.83
CA ARG A 588 -15.68 -19.77 0.57
C ARG A 588 -16.28 -18.36 0.68
N GLY A 589 -17.53 -18.28 1.18
CA GLY A 589 -18.28 -17.03 1.35
C GLY A 589 -19.12 -16.62 0.14
N THR A 590 -19.17 -17.44 -0.91
CA THR A 590 -19.90 -17.11 -2.15
C THR A 590 -21.42 -17.08 -1.93
N LEU A 591 -21.96 -17.98 -1.09
CA LEU A 591 -23.39 -18.06 -0.85
C LEU A 591 -23.89 -16.84 -0.06
N GLY A 592 -23.13 -16.41 0.96
CA GLY A 592 -23.48 -15.19 1.73
C GLY A 592 -23.40 -13.91 0.90
N LYS A 593 -22.44 -13.82 -0.05
CA LYS A 593 -22.39 -12.73 -1.04
C LYS A 593 -23.65 -12.71 -1.92
N LEU A 594 -24.12 -13.87 -2.42
CA LEU A 594 -25.35 -13.95 -3.21
C LEU A 594 -26.60 -13.49 -2.43
N GLN A 595 -26.68 -13.78 -1.12
CA GLN A 595 -27.76 -13.26 -0.27
C GLN A 595 -27.69 -11.73 -0.12
N ALA A 596 -26.50 -11.16 0.06
CA ALA A 596 -26.33 -9.70 0.15
C ALA A 596 -26.72 -8.96 -1.14
N ILE A 597 -26.39 -9.54 -2.31
CA ILE A 597 -26.79 -8.99 -3.62
C ILE A 597 -28.31 -9.08 -3.80
N SER A 598 -28.90 -10.25 -3.50
CA SER A 598 -30.35 -10.47 -3.53
C SER A 598 -31.09 -9.44 -2.65
N TRP A 599 -30.57 -9.19 -1.44
CA TRP A 599 -31.10 -8.20 -0.51
C TRP A 599 -31.01 -6.78 -1.06
N ALA A 600 -29.85 -6.37 -1.58
CA ALA A 600 -29.66 -5.04 -2.14
C ALA A 600 -30.64 -4.77 -3.29
N ARG A 601 -30.71 -5.69 -4.27
CA ARG A 601 -31.61 -5.62 -5.42
C ARG A 601 -33.09 -5.57 -5.01
N ALA A 602 -33.51 -6.44 -4.09
CA ALA A 602 -34.91 -6.52 -3.65
C ALA A 602 -35.36 -5.34 -2.76
N ARG A 603 -34.43 -4.73 -2.01
CA ARG A 603 -34.69 -3.56 -1.16
C ARG A 603 -34.40 -2.21 -1.83
N LYS A 604 -33.86 -2.22 -3.06
CA LYS A 604 -33.41 -1.05 -3.81
C LYS A 604 -32.29 -0.25 -3.12
N ILE A 605 -31.42 -0.94 -2.38
CA ILE A 605 -30.27 -0.35 -1.69
C ILE A 605 -29.12 -0.22 -2.71
N PRO A 606 -28.49 0.96 -2.86
CA PRO A 606 -27.36 1.19 -3.76
C PRO A 606 -26.28 0.10 -3.69
N PHE A 607 -25.91 -0.47 -4.84
CA PHE A 607 -25.00 -1.61 -4.94
C PHE A 607 -23.85 -1.35 -5.91
N LEU A 608 -22.65 -1.77 -5.51
CA LEU A 608 -21.49 -1.92 -6.39
C LEU A 608 -20.89 -3.33 -6.23
N GLY A 609 -20.75 -4.03 -7.35
CA GLY A 609 -19.99 -5.27 -7.47
C GLY A 609 -18.67 -5.03 -8.22
N VAL A 610 -17.55 -5.48 -7.66
CA VAL A 610 -16.21 -5.35 -8.28
C VAL A 610 -15.64 -6.74 -8.55
N CYS A 611 -15.15 -6.98 -9.78
CA CYS A 611 -14.62 -8.26 -10.24
C CYS A 611 -15.64 -9.40 -9.95
N LEU A 612 -15.32 -10.34 -9.05
CA LEU A 612 -16.25 -11.35 -8.55
C LEU A 612 -17.64 -10.79 -8.13
N GLY A 613 -17.71 -9.55 -7.61
CA GLY A 613 -18.98 -8.93 -7.24
C GLY A 613 -19.93 -8.67 -8.43
N MET A 614 -19.39 -8.46 -9.63
CA MET A 614 -20.17 -8.38 -10.88
C MET A 614 -20.67 -9.76 -11.28
N GLN A 615 -19.78 -10.76 -11.30
CA GLN A 615 -20.07 -12.14 -11.70
C GLN A 615 -21.19 -12.76 -10.84
N LEU A 616 -21.13 -12.57 -9.52
CA LEU A 616 -22.17 -13.03 -8.60
C LEU A 616 -23.50 -12.30 -8.77
N ALA A 617 -23.51 -11.05 -9.24
CA ALA A 617 -24.75 -10.34 -9.52
C ALA A 617 -25.46 -10.88 -10.78
N VAL A 618 -24.72 -11.28 -11.80
CA VAL A 618 -25.29 -11.97 -12.99
C VAL A 618 -25.85 -13.34 -12.60
N ILE A 619 -25.16 -14.09 -11.74
CA ILE A 619 -25.64 -15.40 -11.22
C ILE A 619 -26.89 -15.23 -10.33
N GLU A 620 -26.93 -14.22 -9.46
CA GLU A 620 -28.11 -13.90 -8.64
C GLU A 620 -29.32 -13.57 -9.53
N PHE A 621 -29.13 -12.71 -10.54
CA PHE A 621 -30.19 -12.33 -11.47
C PHE A 621 -30.70 -13.52 -12.30
N ALA A 622 -29.80 -14.37 -12.81
CA ALA A 622 -30.17 -15.59 -13.52
C ALA A 622 -31.03 -16.52 -12.63
N ARG A 623 -30.62 -16.73 -11.38
CA ARG A 623 -31.34 -17.55 -10.40
C ARG A 623 -32.71 -16.96 -10.04
N ASN A 624 -32.81 -15.65 -9.83
CA ASN A 624 -33.98 -15.03 -9.17
C ASN A 624 -34.92 -14.25 -10.08
N CYS A 625 -34.47 -13.76 -11.24
CA CYS A 625 -35.33 -13.12 -12.24
C CYS A 625 -35.63 -14.04 -13.42
N LEU A 626 -34.65 -14.83 -13.90
CA LEU A 626 -34.83 -15.77 -15.02
C LEU A 626 -35.24 -17.19 -14.58
N ASN A 627 -35.30 -17.45 -13.26
CA ASN A 627 -35.59 -18.75 -12.65
C ASN A 627 -34.62 -19.89 -13.03
N LEU A 628 -33.43 -19.56 -13.54
CA LEU A 628 -32.36 -20.52 -13.84
C LEU A 628 -31.68 -20.95 -12.53
N LYS A 629 -32.33 -21.81 -11.74
CA LYS A 629 -31.83 -22.21 -10.40
C LYS A 629 -30.48 -22.95 -10.46
N ASP A 630 -30.25 -23.70 -11.54
CA ASP A 630 -29.00 -24.44 -11.81
C ASP A 630 -27.89 -23.57 -12.43
N ALA A 631 -28.05 -22.24 -12.48
CA ALA A 631 -27.05 -21.30 -12.97
C ALA A 631 -25.90 -21.11 -11.98
N ASP A 632 -24.64 -21.30 -12.40
CA ASP A 632 -23.46 -21.01 -11.55
C ASP A 632 -22.21 -20.64 -12.39
N SER A 633 -21.09 -20.39 -11.71
CA SER A 633 -19.75 -20.23 -12.27
C SER A 633 -18.99 -21.57 -12.32
N THR A 634 -18.23 -21.80 -13.39
CA THR A 634 -17.30 -22.94 -13.46
C THR A 634 -16.13 -22.83 -12.47
N GLU A 635 -15.93 -21.68 -11.79
CA GLU A 635 -15.01 -21.56 -10.64
C GLU A 635 -15.51 -22.35 -9.42
N PHE A 636 -16.82 -22.48 -9.24
CA PHE A 636 -17.44 -23.07 -8.04
C PHE A 636 -18.01 -24.46 -8.30
N GLU A 637 -18.65 -24.66 -9.45
CA GLU A 637 -19.09 -25.97 -9.94
C GLU A 637 -18.63 -26.15 -11.40
N PRO A 638 -17.50 -26.81 -11.64
CA PRO A 638 -16.97 -27.04 -13.00
C PRO A 638 -17.92 -27.77 -13.95
N ASN A 639 -18.93 -28.48 -13.43
CA ASN A 639 -19.95 -29.21 -14.19
C ASN A 639 -21.30 -28.49 -14.21
N ALA A 640 -21.33 -27.16 -14.00
CA ALA A 640 -22.55 -26.38 -13.92
C ALA A 640 -23.44 -26.57 -15.16
N ARG A 641 -24.69 -26.99 -14.96
CA ARG A 641 -25.67 -27.27 -16.04
C ARG A 641 -26.00 -26.04 -16.87
N VAL A 642 -25.98 -24.87 -16.24
CA VAL A 642 -26.12 -23.56 -16.89
C VAL A 642 -24.90 -22.72 -16.48
N PRO A 643 -23.77 -22.84 -17.21
CA PRO A 643 -22.54 -22.14 -16.86
C PRO A 643 -22.65 -20.67 -17.28
N VAL A 644 -23.13 -19.83 -16.36
CA VAL A 644 -23.32 -18.38 -16.58
C VAL A 644 -22.00 -17.64 -16.59
N VAL A 645 -21.01 -18.15 -15.85
CA VAL A 645 -19.64 -17.62 -15.80
C VAL A 645 -18.66 -18.77 -16.08
N ILE A 646 -17.68 -18.52 -16.96
CA ILE A 646 -16.76 -19.52 -17.52
C ILE A 646 -15.30 -19.03 -17.47
N ASP A 647 -14.32 -19.95 -17.34
CA ASP A 647 -12.89 -19.59 -17.48
C ASP A 647 -12.65 -19.20 -18.95
N MET A 648 -12.29 -17.94 -19.20
CA MET A 648 -12.02 -17.42 -20.54
C MET A 648 -10.68 -16.67 -20.53
N PRO A 649 -9.56 -17.40 -20.33
CA PRO A 649 -8.24 -16.78 -20.27
C PRO A 649 -7.84 -16.16 -21.61
N GLU A 650 -6.90 -15.23 -21.55
CA GLU A 650 -6.36 -14.59 -22.75
C GLU A 650 -5.23 -15.42 -23.37
N HIS A 651 -5.18 -15.43 -24.71
CA HIS A 651 -4.18 -16.14 -25.50
C HIS A 651 -3.29 -15.13 -26.25
N ASN A 652 -2.55 -14.32 -25.48
CA ASN A 652 -1.72 -13.24 -25.98
C ASN A 652 -0.47 -13.77 -26.73
N PRO A 653 -0.19 -13.34 -27.98
CA PRO A 653 0.99 -13.75 -28.72
C PRO A 653 2.29 -13.53 -27.94
N GLY A 654 3.14 -14.57 -27.89
CA GLY A 654 4.39 -14.58 -27.10
C GLY A 654 4.25 -15.24 -25.72
N ASN A 655 3.03 -15.36 -25.18
CA ASN A 655 2.75 -16.14 -23.98
C ASN A 655 2.19 -17.52 -24.36
N LEU A 656 2.49 -18.55 -23.55
CA LEU A 656 1.99 -19.91 -23.74
C LEU A 656 0.90 -20.26 -22.72
N GLY A 657 -0.19 -20.87 -23.20
CA GLY A 657 -1.33 -21.25 -22.37
C GLY A 657 -2.29 -20.09 -22.04
N GLY A 658 -3.28 -20.38 -21.21
CA GLY A 658 -4.33 -19.42 -20.85
C GLY A 658 -3.88 -18.43 -19.77
N THR A 659 -3.51 -17.21 -20.19
CA THR A 659 -3.08 -16.12 -19.31
C THR A 659 -4.24 -15.40 -18.63
N MET A 660 -3.98 -14.76 -17.47
CA MET A 660 -4.96 -13.95 -16.75
C MET A 660 -5.24 -12.64 -17.50
N ARG A 661 -6.49 -12.16 -17.51
CA ARG A 661 -6.84 -10.79 -17.95
C ARG A 661 -6.33 -9.81 -16.89
N LEU A 662 -5.22 -9.17 -17.23
CA LEU A 662 -4.35 -8.44 -16.30
C LEU A 662 -3.85 -7.13 -16.92
N GLY A 663 -3.62 -6.11 -16.08
CA GLY A 663 -3.16 -4.77 -16.49
C GLY A 663 -4.30 -3.86 -16.95
N ILE A 664 -3.96 -2.72 -17.58
CA ILE A 664 -4.97 -1.88 -18.23
C ILE A 664 -5.61 -2.62 -19.40
N ARG A 665 -6.94 -2.55 -19.52
CA ARG A 665 -7.69 -2.87 -20.75
C ARG A 665 -8.69 -1.76 -21.05
N ARG A 666 -9.08 -1.67 -22.32
CA ARG A 666 -10.06 -0.70 -22.81
C ARG A 666 -11.45 -1.33 -22.79
N THR A 667 -12.37 -0.69 -22.07
CA THR A 667 -13.80 -1.01 -22.06
C THR A 667 -14.55 0.08 -22.84
N VAL A 668 -15.33 -0.31 -23.85
CA VAL A 668 -16.14 0.56 -24.71
C VAL A 668 -17.59 0.52 -24.25
N PHE A 669 -18.26 1.67 -24.17
CA PHE A 669 -19.68 1.73 -23.78
C PHE A 669 -20.60 1.39 -24.97
N LYS A 670 -21.55 0.47 -24.75
CA LYS A 670 -22.58 0.04 -25.71
C LYS A 670 -23.75 1.04 -25.86
N THR A 671 -23.93 1.96 -24.91
CA THR A 671 -25.13 2.80 -24.80
C THR A 671 -24.86 4.21 -24.27
N GLU A 672 -25.73 5.15 -24.63
CA GLU A 672 -25.81 6.50 -24.05
C GLU A 672 -26.50 6.49 -22.66
N ASN A 673 -27.38 5.51 -22.41
CA ASN A 673 -28.15 5.45 -21.17
C ASN A 673 -27.46 4.59 -20.09
N SER A 674 -26.23 4.94 -19.77
CA SER A 674 -25.46 4.39 -18.64
C SER A 674 -25.30 5.43 -17.54
N ILE A 675 -25.42 5.02 -16.28
CA ILE A 675 -25.08 5.83 -15.11
C ILE A 675 -23.56 6.03 -15.02
N LEU A 676 -22.77 4.97 -15.28
CA LEU A 676 -21.32 5.06 -15.23
C LEU A 676 -20.74 5.96 -16.31
N ARG A 677 -21.21 5.86 -17.56
CA ARG A 677 -20.71 6.70 -18.66
C ARG A 677 -20.79 8.20 -18.33
N LYS A 678 -21.91 8.65 -17.73
CA LYS A 678 -22.07 10.03 -17.25
C LYS A 678 -21.09 10.37 -16.13
N LEU A 679 -20.86 9.47 -15.18
CA LEU A 679 -19.88 9.66 -14.11
C LEU A 679 -18.42 9.68 -14.62
N TYR A 680 -18.13 9.03 -15.75
CA TYR A 680 -16.85 9.11 -16.47
C TYR A 680 -16.75 10.31 -17.45
N GLY A 681 -17.79 11.14 -17.58
CA GLY A 681 -17.80 12.34 -18.43
C GLY A 681 -18.23 12.11 -19.88
N ASP A 682 -19.17 11.19 -20.09
CA ASP A 682 -19.81 10.83 -21.37
C ASP A 682 -18.89 10.27 -22.48
N VAL A 683 -17.61 10.02 -22.14
CA VAL A 683 -16.59 9.39 -22.98
C VAL A 683 -17.04 8.05 -23.59
N PRO A 684 -16.61 7.71 -24.82
CA PRO A 684 -17.02 6.47 -25.50
C PRO A 684 -16.33 5.21 -24.96
N PHE A 685 -15.17 5.34 -24.32
CA PHE A 685 -14.43 4.24 -23.70
C PHE A 685 -13.71 4.71 -22.43
N ILE A 686 -13.37 3.74 -21.58
CA ILE A 686 -12.53 3.91 -20.39
C ILE A 686 -11.37 2.92 -20.41
N GLU A 687 -10.31 3.23 -19.65
CA GLU A 687 -9.13 2.38 -19.49
C GLU A 687 -8.88 2.17 -17.99
N GLU A 688 -9.11 0.94 -17.53
CA GLU A 688 -9.10 0.56 -16.11
C GLU A 688 -8.32 -0.77 -15.95
N ARG A 689 -7.93 -1.10 -14.71
CA ARG A 689 -7.07 -2.25 -14.42
C ARG A 689 -7.88 -3.52 -14.11
N HIS A 690 -7.57 -4.62 -14.80
CA HIS A 690 -8.20 -5.93 -14.60
C HIS A 690 -7.27 -6.90 -13.86
N ARG A 691 -7.86 -7.89 -13.17
CA ARG A 691 -7.14 -9.00 -12.49
C ARG A 691 -8.08 -10.21 -12.31
N HIS A 692 -8.49 -10.84 -13.41
CA HIS A 692 -9.40 -11.99 -13.38
C HIS A 692 -9.18 -12.97 -14.53
N ARG A 693 -9.86 -14.11 -14.47
CA ARG A 693 -9.85 -15.14 -15.53
C ARG A 693 -11.24 -15.51 -16.05
N TYR A 694 -12.25 -15.35 -15.20
CA TYR A 694 -13.62 -15.76 -15.47
C TYR A 694 -14.43 -14.61 -16.08
N GLU A 695 -15.23 -14.93 -17.09
CA GLU A 695 -16.09 -14.01 -17.83
C GLU A 695 -17.53 -14.52 -17.84
N VAL A 696 -18.49 -13.61 -18.04
CA VAL A 696 -19.88 -14.01 -18.33
C VAL A 696 -19.93 -14.72 -19.69
N ASN A 697 -20.57 -15.88 -19.74
CA ASN A 697 -20.64 -16.72 -20.93
C ASN A 697 -21.37 -16.01 -22.10
N PRO A 698 -20.71 -15.72 -23.24
CA PRO A 698 -21.29 -14.98 -24.35
C PRO A 698 -22.58 -15.60 -24.91
N SER A 699 -22.70 -16.93 -24.86
CA SER A 699 -23.88 -17.65 -25.35
C SER A 699 -25.17 -17.38 -24.55
N LEU A 700 -25.05 -16.85 -23.33
CA LEU A 700 -26.18 -16.57 -22.43
C LEU A 700 -26.53 -15.07 -22.34
N ILE A 701 -25.72 -14.17 -22.92
CA ILE A 701 -25.96 -12.71 -22.92
C ILE A 701 -27.33 -12.37 -23.51
N ASN A 702 -27.69 -12.99 -24.65
CA ASN A 702 -28.99 -12.84 -25.31
C ASN A 702 -30.19 -13.30 -24.47
N GLN A 703 -29.98 -14.07 -23.39
CA GLN A 703 -31.03 -14.46 -22.43
C GLN A 703 -31.06 -13.52 -21.21
N LEU A 704 -29.90 -13.01 -20.81
CA LEU A 704 -29.73 -12.08 -19.70
C LEU A 704 -30.29 -10.68 -20.04
N GLU A 705 -30.02 -10.16 -21.23
CA GLU A 705 -30.48 -8.83 -21.69
C GLU A 705 -31.99 -8.73 -22.03
N GLN A 706 -32.77 -9.80 -21.81
CA GLN A 706 -34.24 -9.80 -22.07
C GLN A 706 -35.07 -9.12 -20.97
N ASN A 707 -34.45 -8.68 -19.88
CA ASN A 707 -35.11 -8.17 -18.67
C ASN A 707 -34.38 -6.89 -18.18
N ASP A 708 -34.63 -6.46 -16.93
CA ASP A 708 -34.05 -5.23 -16.36
C ASP A 708 -32.51 -5.14 -16.38
N LEU A 709 -31.77 -6.25 -16.53
CA LEU A 709 -30.30 -6.26 -16.50
C LEU A 709 -29.72 -6.08 -17.91
N SER A 710 -28.87 -5.06 -18.10
CA SER A 710 -28.20 -4.79 -19.38
C SER A 710 -26.68 -4.74 -19.22
N PHE A 711 -25.95 -5.28 -20.21
CA PHE A 711 -24.51 -5.07 -20.29
C PHE A 711 -24.25 -3.77 -21.05
N VAL A 712 -23.73 -2.77 -20.35
CA VAL A 712 -23.54 -1.40 -20.88
C VAL A 712 -22.11 -1.13 -21.33
N GLY A 713 -21.16 -1.99 -20.97
CA GLY A 713 -19.75 -1.90 -21.36
C GLY A 713 -19.21 -3.26 -21.76
N GLN A 714 -18.45 -3.28 -22.87
CA GLN A 714 -17.82 -4.45 -23.45
C GLN A 714 -16.34 -4.17 -23.74
N ASP A 715 -15.56 -5.19 -24.04
CA ASP A 715 -14.20 -4.98 -24.52
C ASP A 715 -14.11 -4.62 -26.02
N VAL A 716 -12.89 -4.46 -26.52
CA VAL A 716 -12.63 -3.96 -27.89
C VAL A 716 -13.18 -4.90 -28.96
N ASP A 717 -13.03 -6.20 -28.77
CA ASP A 717 -13.49 -7.22 -29.71
C ASP A 717 -14.97 -7.57 -29.53
N GLY A 718 -15.57 -7.19 -28.38
CA GLY A 718 -16.99 -7.38 -28.07
C GLY A 718 -17.34 -8.78 -27.55
N GLU A 719 -16.34 -9.62 -27.27
CA GLU A 719 -16.52 -10.96 -26.71
C GLU A 719 -16.84 -10.89 -25.22
N ARG A 720 -16.28 -9.91 -24.48
CA ARG A 720 -16.35 -9.83 -23.02
C ARG A 720 -17.23 -8.68 -22.59
N MET A 721 -18.15 -8.95 -21.67
CA MET A 721 -19.06 -7.95 -21.11
C MET A 721 -18.57 -7.51 -19.72
N GLU A 722 -18.02 -6.31 -19.66
CA GLU A 722 -17.20 -5.80 -18.54
C GLU A 722 -18.01 -4.99 -17.52
N ILE A 723 -19.19 -4.48 -17.91
CA ILE A 723 -20.05 -3.62 -17.08
C ILE A 723 -21.52 -4.01 -17.20
N ILE A 724 -22.20 -4.19 -16.07
CA ILE A 724 -23.66 -4.29 -15.95
C ILE A 724 -24.28 -3.11 -15.23
N GLU A 725 -25.49 -2.73 -15.68
CA GLU A 725 -26.41 -1.85 -14.96
C GLU A 725 -27.81 -2.50 -14.92
N LEU A 726 -28.52 -2.34 -13.80
CA LEU A 726 -29.89 -2.84 -13.63
C LEU A 726 -30.89 -1.67 -13.69
N ALA A 727 -31.85 -1.76 -14.60
CA ALA A 727 -32.97 -0.84 -14.72
C ALA A 727 -33.85 -0.85 -13.45
N ASN A 728 -34.69 0.19 -13.32
CA ASN A 728 -35.65 0.32 -12.21
C ASN A 728 -35.04 0.34 -10.78
N HIS A 729 -33.72 0.49 -10.64
CA HIS A 729 -32.98 0.52 -9.38
C HIS A 729 -32.18 1.84 -9.24
N PRO A 730 -32.04 2.47 -8.04
CA PRO A 730 -31.38 3.77 -7.90
C PRO A 730 -29.90 3.79 -8.31
N TYR A 731 -29.16 2.73 -7.94
CA TYR A 731 -27.80 2.46 -8.39
C TYR A 731 -27.50 0.97 -8.16
N PHE A 732 -27.36 0.18 -9.22
CA PHE A 732 -26.93 -1.21 -9.13
C PHE A 732 -25.99 -1.46 -10.29
N VAL A 733 -24.70 -1.50 -9.96
CA VAL A 733 -23.61 -1.49 -10.93
C VAL A 733 -22.68 -2.66 -10.61
N GLY A 734 -22.27 -3.38 -11.65
CA GLY A 734 -21.23 -4.39 -11.55
C GLY A 734 -20.15 -4.12 -12.59
N VAL A 735 -18.89 -4.12 -12.18
CA VAL A 735 -17.71 -3.96 -13.05
C VAL A 735 -16.75 -5.13 -12.86
N GLN A 736 -16.19 -5.64 -13.95
CA GLN A 736 -15.16 -6.69 -13.94
C GLN A 736 -13.76 -6.14 -13.56
N PHE A 737 -13.46 -4.89 -13.94
CA PHE A 737 -12.23 -4.18 -13.56
C PHE A 737 -12.23 -3.76 -12.07
N HIS A 738 -11.07 -3.30 -11.58
CA HIS A 738 -10.81 -2.85 -10.21
C HIS A 738 -10.72 -1.31 -10.10
N PRO A 739 -11.84 -0.58 -9.94
CA PRO A 739 -11.87 0.89 -9.87
C PRO A 739 -11.09 1.51 -8.69
N GLU A 740 -10.67 0.73 -7.69
CA GLU A 740 -9.93 1.19 -6.51
C GLU A 740 -8.46 1.54 -6.78
N PHE A 741 -7.89 1.11 -7.91
CA PHE A 741 -6.49 1.37 -8.26
C PHE A 741 -6.30 2.70 -8.99
N SER A 742 -7.27 3.12 -9.81
CA SER A 742 -7.29 4.42 -10.51
C SER A 742 -7.70 5.60 -9.61
N SER A 743 -8.30 5.33 -8.45
CA SER A 743 -8.75 6.35 -7.49
C SER A 743 -7.61 7.23 -6.94
N ARG A 744 -7.83 8.55 -6.84
CA ARG A 744 -6.90 9.54 -6.24
C ARG A 744 -7.64 10.43 -5.23
N PRO A 745 -6.98 11.03 -4.21
CA PRO A 745 -7.66 11.88 -3.22
C PRO A 745 -8.34 13.13 -3.81
N MET A 746 -7.78 13.67 -4.90
CA MET A 746 -8.34 14.82 -5.63
C MET A 746 -9.32 14.40 -6.75
N LYS A 747 -9.23 13.15 -7.22
CA LYS A 747 -10.04 12.57 -8.31
C LYS A 747 -10.56 11.19 -7.86
N PRO A 748 -11.69 11.15 -7.11
CA PRO A 748 -12.28 9.89 -6.68
C PRO A 748 -12.68 9.03 -7.87
N SER A 749 -12.57 7.71 -7.72
CA SER A 749 -12.96 6.76 -8.77
C SER A 749 -14.47 6.80 -9.05
N PRO A 750 -14.92 6.96 -10.31
CA PRO A 750 -16.33 7.22 -10.62
C PRO A 750 -17.35 6.19 -10.12
N PRO A 751 -17.09 4.86 -10.17
CA PRO A 751 -18.04 3.87 -9.63
C PRO A 751 -18.23 3.96 -8.10
N TYR A 752 -17.19 4.35 -7.37
CA TYR A 752 -17.26 4.56 -5.91
C TYR A 752 -17.94 5.89 -5.56
N LEU A 753 -17.69 6.95 -6.36
CA LEU A 753 -18.39 8.23 -6.21
C LEU A 753 -19.89 8.08 -6.49
N GLY A 754 -20.26 7.33 -7.53
CA GLY A 754 -21.65 6.99 -7.85
C GLY A 754 -22.36 6.26 -6.71
N LEU A 755 -21.71 5.26 -6.11
CA LEU A 755 -22.25 4.52 -4.96
C LEU A 755 -22.57 5.44 -3.77
N LEU A 756 -21.64 6.33 -3.39
CA LEU A 756 -21.83 7.22 -2.24
C LEU A 756 -22.79 8.39 -2.53
N LEU A 757 -22.84 8.87 -3.77
CA LEU A 757 -23.87 9.81 -4.22
C LEU A 757 -25.26 9.17 -4.20
N ALA A 758 -25.38 7.89 -4.54
CA ALA A 758 -26.64 7.15 -4.46
C ALA A 758 -27.06 6.90 -3.00
N ALA A 759 -26.14 6.42 -2.16
CA ALA A 759 -26.35 6.17 -0.72
C ALA A 759 -26.77 7.44 0.05
N THR A 760 -26.33 8.63 -0.40
CA THR A 760 -26.73 9.92 0.20
C THR A 760 -27.87 10.63 -0.55
N GLY A 761 -28.47 10.00 -1.57
CA GLY A 761 -29.58 10.55 -2.37
C GLY A 761 -29.20 11.70 -3.32
N ASN A 762 -27.92 12.04 -3.45
CA ASN A 762 -27.42 13.19 -4.22
C ASN A 762 -27.12 12.89 -5.70
N LEU A 763 -27.12 11.63 -6.13
CA LEU A 763 -26.75 11.21 -7.50
C LEU A 763 -27.50 11.99 -8.60
N ASN A 764 -28.83 12.08 -8.52
CA ASN A 764 -29.62 12.82 -9.49
C ASN A 764 -29.26 14.32 -9.52
N ALA A 765 -28.99 14.92 -8.36
CA ALA A 765 -28.60 16.33 -8.26
C ALA A 765 -27.18 16.60 -8.78
N TYR A 766 -26.29 15.60 -8.73
CA TYR A 766 -24.95 15.67 -9.31
C TYR A 766 -24.99 15.57 -10.85
N LEU A 767 -25.77 14.63 -11.39
CA LEU A 767 -25.96 14.47 -12.84
C LEU A 767 -26.63 15.70 -13.47
N LEU A 768 -27.67 16.25 -12.84
CA LEU A 768 -28.33 17.48 -13.28
C LEU A 768 -27.43 18.73 -13.25
N ARG A 769 -26.23 18.65 -12.65
CA ARG A 769 -25.21 19.71 -12.62
C ARG A 769 -24.06 19.45 -13.62
N GLY A 770 -24.22 18.50 -14.54
CA GLY A 770 -23.17 18.12 -15.50
C GLY A 770 -21.97 17.48 -14.80
N CYS A 771 -22.22 16.59 -13.84
CA CYS A 771 -21.21 15.88 -13.05
C CYS A 771 -20.22 16.80 -12.30
N LYS A 772 -20.63 18.02 -11.95
CA LYS A 772 -19.85 18.94 -11.11
C LYS A 772 -20.37 18.94 -9.67
N LEU A 773 -19.45 18.72 -8.72
CA LEU A 773 -19.75 18.82 -7.28
C LEU A 773 -20.31 20.22 -6.93
N SER A 774 -21.08 20.30 -5.85
CA SER A 774 -21.67 21.54 -5.35
C SER A 774 -20.58 22.56 -5.03
N SER A 775 -20.87 23.87 -5.14
CA SER A 775 -19.94 24.92 -4.70
C SER A 775 -19.59 24.85 -3.20
N SER A 776 -20.39 24.15 -2.39
CA SER A 776 -20.10 23.78 -1.00
C SER A 776 -19.08 22.64 -0.84
N ASP A 777 -18.88 21.83 -1.88
CA ASP A 777 -18.16 20.56 -1.84
C ASP A 777 -16.93 20.53 -2.76
N ARG A 778 -16.84 21.47 -3.71
CA ARG A 778 -15.66 21.68 -4.56
C ARG A 778 -14.44 22.14 -3.76
N TYR A 779 -13.26 21.88 -4.31
CA TYR A 779 -12.09 22.69 -4.04
C TYR A 779 -12.31 24.11 -4.61
N SER A 780 -11.66 25.11 -4.04
CA SER A 780 -11.73 26.49 -4.55
C SER A 780 -10.83 26.64 -5.78
N ASP A 781 -11.22 26.01 -6.89
CA ASP A 781 -10.54 26.12 -8.17
C ASP A 781 -10.82 27.50 -8.79
N ALA A 782 -10.00 28.47 -8.37
CA ALA A 782 -9.85 29.78 -9.02
C ALA A 782 -8.85 29.73 -10.20
N SER A 783 -8.47 28.52 -10.62
CA SER A 783 -7.56 28.22 -11.72
C SER A 783 -7.93 26.84 -12.30
N ASP A 784 -8.96 26.80 -13.14
CA ASP A 784 -9.04 25.78 -14.17
C ASP A 784 -7.89 26.05 -15.15
N ASP A 785 -6.92 25.15 -15.24
CA ASP A 785 -6.00 25.10 -16.38
C ASP A 785 -6.78 24.55 -17.58
N SER A 786 -7.67 25.38 -18.14
CA SER A 786 -8.36 25.06 -19.38
C SER A 786 -7.33 25.06 -20.51
N PHE A 787 -6.92 23.87 -20.93
CA PHE A 787 -6.11 23.62 -22.12
C PHE A 787 -6.68 24.47 -23.26
N SER A 788 -5.92 25.47 -23.68
CA SER A 788 -6.33 26.38 -24.73
C SER A 788 -6.24 25.67 -26.08
N GLU A 789 -7.39 25.36 -26.67
CA GLU A 789 -7.47 25.09 -28.10
C GLU A 789 -6.78 26.24 -28.85
N PRO A 790 -5.88 25.95 -29.81
CA PRO A 790 -5.27 27.00 -30.60
C PRO A 790 -6.37 27.66 -31.44
N ARG A 791 -6.70 28.91 -31.12
CA ARG A 791 -7.68 29.69 -31.90
C ARG A 791 -7.23 29.72 -33.35
N ILE A 792 -7.99 29.05 -34.21
CA ILE A 792 -7.87 29.19 -35.65
C ILE A 792 -8.17 30.65 -35.97
N ALA A 793 -7.18 31.37 -36.48
CA ALA A 793 -7.38 32.72 -36.97
C ALA A 793 -8.06 32.63 -38.34
N GLU A 794 -9.29 33.13 -38.43
CA GLU A 794 -10.00 33.27 -39.69
C GLU A 794 -9.25 34.27 -40.59
N LEU A 795 -8.50 33.73 -41.54
CA LEU A 795 -8.06 34.43 -42.74
C LEU A 795 -9.06 34.11 -43.84
N ASP A 796 -10.02 34.99 -44.07
CA ASP A 796 -10.75 35.06 -45.34
C ASP A 796 -10.59 36.45 -45.95
N ILE A 797 -10.28 36.47 -47.25
CA ILE A 797 -9.96 37.68 -48.02
C ILE A 797 -10.82 37.68 -49.29
N SER A 798 -12.03 38.23 -49.21
CA SER A 798 -12.81 38.78 -50.34
C SER A 798 -13.99 39.61 -49.85
#